data_AF-A0A0N0E1E1-F1
#
_entry.id   AF-A0A0N0E1E1-F1
#
_cell.length_a   1.000
_cell.length_b   1.000
_cell.length_c   1.000
_cell.angle_alpha   90.00
_cell.angle_beta   90.00
_cell.angle_gamma   90.00
#
_symmetry.space_group_name_H-M   'P 1'
#
loop_
_entity.id
_entity.type
_entity.pdbx_description
1 polymer ?
#
loop_
_entity_poly.entity_id
_entity_poly.type
_entity_poly.pdbx_seq_one_letter_code
_entity_poly.pdbx_strand_id
1 'polypeptide(L)'
;NDAQVKIRGFRVELGEIEARLAEYPEVRESVVLCREDVPGDKRLVAYISSTGESIPAEALHSYLQGLLPEYMVPAAYVQLDALPLTANGKLDRKALPVPDAQALVSRGYEAPQGEVESRLAALWAELLKVERVGRHDHFFELGGHSLLAVRLVSQLAAVGLSLSLAELFQHATVAQLAALLGSRAEPAGVEQVVPVRTTGSQRPLFLVHEFTGLDLYFPTLGQHIDSDIPVYGLPGVPLGQPQLQTLECLASRLLNLMRSVQPQGPYRLAGWSFGGLLAYEIAIQLESLDEEVEFVGLIDTYMPRLVDQGRERWSPHSAHRQHLLERCESFWNAQGVSEETLAALDVVRSRLQDFDFEGLLQHCREQGVLPPELAVYEAESLWRYLDREVAHGHAQAHYTVFPTSVPVHLFTATELAHDAVPHDGYLGWDAVLPRSQLQRIEVAGDHQSLMQAPHIQGLAGALNTALAALAGRSAPVRAKHQPLLTIQGGRGDHTPVFCVPGAGDSVTGFIGLTDAFGAHWPIHGLQPRGLDGRTVPYGSVEIAAEAYLRAIDSVQPEGPVHLLGHSFGGWVVFEMALRLAARGREVASLTLVDSESPGGNGVVGRPYTSIGVLERLIETMQLAAGKSMEIDRAAFEAQGDAGQLQLLHAGMVRAGLLPQRSAPDSMRGPVRAFGSALRTRYQPSAVYTGPVRLVLADDPVLDAAGNQREQQAMVNGWRRCAPDLTVWRGPGNHFTILKAPHVQHLASWWRSFH
;
A
#
# COMPACT_ATOMS: atom_id res chain seq x y z
N ASN A 1 -1.04 -28.38 40.35
CA ASN A 1 -0.62 -28.31 38.95
C ASN A 1 -1.09 -29.56 38.22
N ASP A 2 -1.51 -29.34 36.98
CA ASP A 2 -1.84 -30.33 35.94
C ASP A 2 -3.33 -30.69 35.80
N ALA A 3 -4.09 -29.72 35.30
CA ALA A 3 -5.25 -29.95 34.45
C ALA A 3 -5.15 -29.04 33.22
N GLN A 4 -3.98 -29.07 32.58
CA GLN A 4 -3.73 -28.35 31.35
C GLN A 4 -4.17 -29.18 30.16
N VAL A 5 -4.92 -28.56 29.24
CA VAL A 5 -5.41 -29.21 28.03
C VAL A 5 -5.06 -28.40 26.80
N LYS A 6 -4.86 -29.09 25.67
CA LYS A 6 -4.74 -28.45 24.35
C LYS A 6 -6.07 -28.59 23.61
N ILE A 7 -6.70 -27.47 23.30
CA ILE A 7 -7.95 -27.42 22.55
C ILE A 7 -7.72 -26.52 21.34
N ARG A 8 -7.89 -27.08 20.14
CA ARG A 8 -7.76 -26.33 18.86
C ARG A 8 -6.43 -25.58 18.74
N GLY A 9 -5.34 -26.16 19.26
CA GLY A 9 -3.99 -25.56 19.28
C GLY A 9 -3.69 -24.66 20.48
N PHE A 10 -4.70 -24.21 21.22
CA PHE A 10 -4.56 -23.34 22.39
C PHE A 10 -4.27 -24.14 23.66
N ARG A 11 -3.36 -23.62 24.48
CA ARG A 11 -3.01 -24.14 25.80
C ARG A 11 -4.00 -23.53 26.81
N VAL A 12 -4.91 -24.34 27.34
CA VAL A 12 -5.96 -23.90 28.27
C VAL A 12 -5.67 -24.42 29.68
N GLU A 13 -5.73 -23.51 30.66
CA GLU A 13 -5.63 -23.81 32.09
C GLU A 13 -7.04 -23.95 32.67
N LEU A 14 -7.50 -25.18 32.92
CA LEU A 14 -8.88 -25.43 33.38
C LEU A 14 -9.20 -24.76 34.71
N GLY A 15 -8.20 -24.63 35.59
CA GLY A 15 -8.36 -23.99 36.90
C GLY A 15 -8.69 -22.49 36.83
N GLU A 16 -8.33 -21.81 35.74
CA GLU A 16 -8.70 -20.40 35.54
C GLU A 16 -10.20 -20.24 35.28
N ILE A 17 -10.77 -21.15 34.48
CA ILE A 17 -12.20 -21.19 34.19
C ILE A 17 -12.98 -21.54 35.46
N GLU A 18 -12.50 -22.51 36.23
CA GLU A 18 -13.08 -22.91 37.52
C GLU A 18 -13.09 -21.75 38.53
N ALA A 19 -12.00 -20.97 38.60
CA ALA A 19 -11.91 -19.80 39.46
C ALA A 19 -12.93 -18.72 39.10
N ARG A 20 -13.16 -18.46 37.80
CA ARG A 20 -14.18 -17.52 37.35
C ARG A 20 -15.60 -18.01 37.63
N LEU A 21 -15.86 -19.30 37.42
CA LEU A 21 -17.15 -19.89 37.77
C LEU A 21 -17.44 -19.79 39.28
N ALA A 22 -16.42 -19.94 40.13
CA ALA A 22 -16.57 -19.82 41.58
C ALA A 22 -16.86 -18.38 42.07
N GLU A 23 -16.59 -17.36 41.25
CA GLU A 23 -16.94 -15.96 41.52
C GLU A 23 -18.42 -15.64 41.20
N TYR A 24 -19.13 -16.52 40.51
CA TYR A 24 -20.55 -16.34 40.19
C TYR A 24 -21.42 -16.60 41.44
N PRO A 25 -22.27 -15.65 41.88
CA PRO A 25 -22.93 -15.68 43.20
C PRO A 25 -23.75 -16.94 43.54
N GLU A 26 -24.24 -17.67 42.54
CA GLU A 26 -25.10 -18.84 42.71
C GLU A 26 -24.33 -20.18 42.58
N VAL A 27 -23.09 -20.16 42.10
CA VAL A 27 -22.27 -21.37 41.94
C VAL A 27 -21.66 -21.76 43.29
N ARG A 28 -21.91 -22.99 43.72
CA ARG A 28 -21.40 -23.57 44.97
C ARG A 28 -20.06 -24.28 44.77
N GLU A 29 -19.98 -25.14 43.75
CA GLU A 29 -18.76 -25.85 43.35
C GLU A 29 -18.71 -25.91 41.82
N SER A 30 -17.51 -25.89 41.24
CA SER A 30 -17.31 -26.00 39.81
C SER A 30 -16.12 -26.92 39.49
N VAL A 31 -16.23 -27.67 38.39
CA VAL A 31 -15.10 -28.35 37.76
C VAL A 31 -15.24 -28.29 36.26
N VAL A 32 -14.14 -28.03 35.55
CA VAL A 32 -14.12 -27.97 34.08
C VAL A 32 -13.31 -29.14 33.55
N LEU A 33 -13.82 -29.77 32.48
CA LEU A 33 -13.14 -30.87 31.80
C LEU A 33 -13.10 -30.63 30.29
N CYS A 34 -11.99 -31.04 29.67
CA CYS A 34 -11.96 -31.26 28.23
C CYS A 34 -12.50 -32.67 27.95
N ARG A 35 -13.64 -32.73 27.26
CA ARG A 35 -14.25 -33.98 26.81
C ARG A 35 -14.05 -34.18 25.32
N GLU A 36 -13.93 -35.44 24.93
CA GLU A 36 -13.86 -35.90 23.54
C GLU A 36 -14.80 -37.12 23.44
N ASP A 37 -16.11 -36.86 23.39
CA ASP A 37 -17.12 -37.92 23.31
C ASP A 37 -17.24 -38.48 21.87
N VAL A 38 -16.77 -37.72 20.88
CA VAL A 38 -16.58 -38.13 19.47
C VAL A 38 -15.12 -37.87 19.07
N PRO A 39 -14.41 -38.82 18.42
CA PRO A 39 -13.00 -38.64 18.04
C PRO A 39 -12.78 -37.36 17.21
N GLY A 40 -11.86 -36.51 17.64
CA GLY A 40 -11.52 -35.24 17.00
C GLY A 40 -12.32 -34.03 17.50
N ASP A 41 -13.40 -34.24 18.27
CA ASP A 41 -14.27 -33.16 18.78
C ASP A 41 -14.03 -32.89 20.28
N LYS A 42 -12.92 -32.20 20.55
CA LYS A 42 -12.55 -31.76 21.90
C LYS A 42 -13.30 -30.50 22.28
N ARG A 43 -14.05 -30.55 23.38
CA ARG A 43 -14.81 -29.40 23.91
C ARG A 43 -14.63 -29.25 25.42
N LEU A 44 -14.77 -28.01 25.90
CA LEU A 44 -14.81 -27.70 27.34
C LEU A 44 -16.23 -27.87 27.86
N VAL A 45 -16.36 -28.56 28.99
CA VAL A 45 -17.62 -28.76 29.71
C VAL A 45 -17.43 -28.36 31.17
N ALA A 46 -18.28 -27.46 31.64
CA ALA A 46 -18.33 -27.06 33.04
C ALA A 46 -19.40 -27.87 33.78
N TYR A 47 -19.01 -28.49 34.88
CA TYR A 47 -19.91 -29.15 35.83
C TYR A 47 -20.02 -28.27 37.07
N ILE A 48 -21.23 -27.93 37.46
CA ILE A 48 -21.47 -27.01 38.57
C ILE A 48 -22.50 -27.57 39.55
N SER A 49 -22.39 -27.19 40.82
CA SER A 49 -23.48 -27.28 41.79
C SER A 49 -23.94 -25.87 42.18
N SER A 50 -25.23 -25.69 42.45
CA SER A 50 -25.82 -24.38 42.78
C SER A 50 -26.16 -24.30 44.27
N THR A 51 -26.15 -23.09 44.85
CA THR A 51 -26.65 -22.82 46.21
C THR A 51 -28.17 -22.63 46.27
N GLY A 52 -28.86 -22.57 45.12
CA GLY A 52 -30.28 -22.26 44.99
C GLY A 52 -30.96 -22.92 43.77
N GLU A 53 -31.75 -22.15 43.02
CA GLU A 53 -32.44 -22.62 41.82
C GLU A 53 -31.46 -22.99 40.68
N SER A 54 -31.99 -23.63 39.64
CA SER A 54 -31.23 -23.98 38.44
C SER A 54 -30.69 -22.73 37.76
N ILE A 55 -29.38 -22.71 37.49
CA ILE A 55 -28.72 -21.61 36.78
C ILE A 55 -28.83 -21.90 35.28
N PRO A 56 -29.41 -21.00 34.47
CA PRO A 56 -29.44 -21.17 33.02
C PRO A 56 -28.03 -21.23 32.41
N ALA A 57 -27.78 -22.17 31.51
CA ALA A 57 -26.48 -22.33 30.86
C ALA A 57 -26.03 -21.06 30.12
N GLU A 58 -26.97 -20.34 29.49
CA GLU A 58 -26.73 -19.09 28.78
C GLU A 58 -26.24 -17.97 29.70
N ALA A 59 -26.68 -17.94 30.96
CA ALA A 59 -26.29 -16.92 31.93
C ALA A 59 -24.82 -17.09 32.33
N LEU A 60 -24.39 -18.33 32.59
CA LEU A 60 -22.99 -18.66 32.90
C LEU A 60 -22.09 -18.48 31.69
N HIS A 61 -22.59 -18.82 30.49
CA HIS A 61 -21.88 -18.59 29.24
C HIS A 61 -21.63 -17.12 28.97
N SER A 62 -22.67 -16.29 29.06
CA SER A 62 -22.55 -14.83 28.88
C SER A 62 -21.63 -14.19 29.92
N TYR A 63 -21.71 -14.67 31.16
CA TYR A 63 -20.84 -14.22 32.24
C TYR A 63 -19.36 -14.54 31.96
N LEU A 64 -19.05 -15.78 31.57
CA LEU A 64 -17.67 -16.17 31.25
C LEU A 64 -17.16 -15.52 29.96
N GLN A 65 -18.02 -15.31 28.95
CA GLN A 65 -17.64 -14.63 27.71
C GLN A 65 -17.21 -13.17 27.94
N GLY A 66 -17.75 -12.51 28.97
CA GLY A 66 -17.30 -11.17 29.38
C GLY A 66 -15.99 -11.14 30.15
N LEU A 67 -15.45 -12.29 30.57
CA LEU A 67 -14.31 -12.41 31.50
C LEU A 67 -13.14 -13.22 30.96
N LEU A 68 -13.38 -14.12 30.01
CA LEU A 68 -12.41 -15.05 29.46
C LEU A 68 -12.34 -14.94 27.93
N PRO A 69 -11.18 -15.23 27.32
CA PRO A 69 -11.08 -15.43 25.87
C PRO A 69 -12.03 -16.53 25.39
N GLU A 70 -12.58 -16.37 24.18
CA GLU A 70 -13.60 -17.27 23.62
C GLU A 70 -13.21 -18.76 23.66
N TYR A 71 -11.94 -19.09 23.38
CA TYR A 71 -11.45 -20.47 23.39
C TYR A 71 -11.39 -21.11 24.79
N MET A 72 -11.50 -20.33 25.86
CA MET A 72 -11.58 -20.79 27.25
C MET A 72 -13.02 -20.91 27.75
N VAL A 73 -14.01 -20.42 27.00
CA VAL A 73 -15.43 -20.47 27.42
C VAL A 73 -15.98 -21.88 27.19
N PRO A 74 -16.54 -22.54 28.22
CA PRO A 74 -17.19 -23.85 28.07
C PRO A 74 -18.35 -23.84 27.06
N ALA A 75 -18.44 -24.91 26.26
CA ALA A 75 -19.51 -25.12 25.29
C ALA A 75 -20.77 -25.75 25.91
N ALA A 76 -20.65 -26.30 27.12
CA ALA A 76 -21.75 -26.90 27.86
C ALA A 76 -21.61 -26.70 29.37
N TYR A 77 -22.75 -26.61 30.06
CA TYR A 77 -22.88 -26.41 31.49
C TYR A 77 -23.83 -27.45 32.06
N VAL A 78 -23.30 -28.37 32.87
CA VAL A 78 -24.06 -29.46 33.48
C VAL A 78 -24.24 -29.15 34.96
N GLN A 79 -25.48 -28.92 35.38
CA GLN A 79 -25.80 -28.72 36.79
C GLN A 79 -26.03 -30.07 37.50
N LEU A 80 -25.39 -30.23 38.65
CA LEU A 80 -25.47 -31.40 39.52
C LEU A 80 -25.88 -30.99 40.93
N ASP A 81 -26.58 -31.86 41.65
CA ASP A 81 -26.91 -31.64 43.06
C ASP A 81 -25.64 -31.53 43.94
N ALA A 82 -24.62 -32.33 43.61
CA ALA A 82 -23.28 -32.27 44.20
C ALA A 82 -22.25 -32.89 43.23
N LEU A 83 -20.99 -32.45 43.29
CA LEU A 83 -19.92 -33.07 42.50
C LEU A 83 -19.64 -34.51 43.01
N PRO A 84 -19.52 -35.52 42.13
CA PRO A 84 -19.29 -36.90 42.54
C PRO A 84 -17.88 -37.07 43.11
N LEU A 85 -17.78 -37.65 44.31
CA LEU A 85 -16.51 -37.90 44.99
C LEU A 85 -16.25 -39.41 45.11
N THR A 86 -14.99 -39.80 44.96
CA THR A 86 -14.46 -41.14 45.28
C THR A 86 -14.52 -41.40 46.79
N ALA A 87 -14.38 -42.66 47.21
CA ALA A 87 -14.33 -43.04 48.64
C ALA A 87 -13.23 -42.34 49.47
N ASN A 88 -12.24 -41.72 48.82
CA ASN A 88 -11.16 -40.94 49.44
C ASN A 88 -11.42 -39.42 49.40
N GLY A 89 -12.63 -38.97 49.06
CA GLY A 89 -13.01 -37.55 49.02
C GLY A 89 -12.44 -36.75 47.85
N LYS A 90 -11.86 -37.40 46.83
CA LYS A 90 -11.42 -36.74 45.59
C LYS A 90 -12.50 -36.81 44.51
N LEU A 91 -12.57 -35.83 43.62
CA LEU A 91 -13.49 -35.83 42.47
C LEU A 91 -13.38 -37.11 41.64
N ASP A 92 -14.50 -37.79 41.43
CA ASP A 92 -14.63 -38.93 40.52
C ASP A 92 -15.02 -38.46 39.11
N ARG A 93 -14.00 -38.16 38.30
CA ARG A 93 -14.18 -37.69 36.92
C ARG A 93 -14.90 -38.69 36.01
N LYS A 94 -14.88 -39.99 36.34
CA LYS A 94 -15.55 -41.03 35.55
C LYS A 94 -17.05 -41.09 35.82
N ALA A 95 -17.49 -40.58 36.96
CA ALA A 95 -18.90 -40.52 37.36
C ALA A 95 -19.62 -39.26 36.85
N LEU A 96 -18.92 -38.34 36.18
CA LEU A 96 -19.51 -37.13 35.62
C LEU A 96 -20.32 -37.46 34.35
N PRO A 97 -21.61 -37.06 34.29
CA PRO A 97 -22.48 -37.41 33.17
C PRO A 97 -22.06 -36.71 31.87
N VAL A 98 -22.49 -37.28 30.75
CA VAL A 98 -22.37 -36.64 29.43
C VAL A 98 -23.38 -35.49 29.37
N PRO A 99 -23.01 -34.29 28.85
CA PRO A 99 -23.95 -33.20 28.66
C PRO A 99 -25.12 -33.61 27.77
N ASP A 100 -26.34 -33.35 28.21
CA ASP A 100 -27.54 -33.51 27.38
C ASP A 100 -27.81 -32.24 26.57
N ALA A 101 -28.88 -32.24 25.76
CA ALA A 101 -29.23 -31.11 24.91
C ALA A 101 -29.59 -29.83 25.69
N GLN A 102 -29.97 -29.93 26.97
CA GLN A 102 -30.27 -28.78 27.82
C GLN A 102 -29.00 -28.17 28.44
N ALA A 103 -27.94 -28.96 28.56
CA ALA A 103 -26.63 -28.50 29.02
C ALA A 103 -25.82 -27.77 27.92
N LEU A 104 -26.18 -27.93 26.65
CA LEU A 104 -25.55 -27.21 25.53
C LEU A 104 -26.13 -25.81 25.42
N VAL A 105 -25.26 -24.80 25.28
CA VAL A 105 -25.67 -23.45 24.86
C VAL A 105 -26.04 -23.52 23.39
N SER A 106 -27.23 -24.01 23.07
CA SER A 106 -27.76 -24.00 21.72
C SER A 106 -28.57 -22.70 21.56
N ARG A 107 -28.07 -21.77 20.75
CA ARG A 107 -28.98 -20.82 20.09
C ARG A 107 -29.91 -21.69 19.24
N GLY A 108 -31.17 -21.82 19.63
CA GLY A 108 -32.10 -22.78 19.02
C GLY A 108 -32.08 -22.73 17.49
N TYR A 109 -32.03 -23.89 16.84
CA TYR A 109 -32.01 -23.98 15.39
C TYR A 109 -33.23 -23.27 14.78
N GLU A 110 -32.97 -22.21 14.01
CA GLU A 110 -33.97 -21.54 13.18
C GLU A 110 -33.53 -21.60 11.72
N ALA A 111 -34.46 -21.95 10.82
CA ALA A 111 -34.15 -22.17 9.42
C ALA A 111 -33.77 -20.86 8.69
N PRO A 112 -32.81 -20.90 7.76
CA PRO A 112 -32.53 -19.80 6.83
C PRO A 112 -33.81 -19.32 6.11
N GLN A 113 -34.02 -18.01 6.06
CA GLN A 113 -35.19 -17.38 5.45
C GLN A 113 -34.82 -16.69 4.12
N GLY A 114 -35.54 -17.04 3.05
CA GLY A 114 -35.30 -16.47 1.72
C GLY A 114 -34.08 -17.04 0.99
N GLU A 115 -33.85 -16.57 -0.22
CA GLU A 115 -32.85 -17.12 -1.15
C GLU A 115 -31.40 -16.88 -0.68
N VAL A 116 -31.11 -15.68 -0.16
CA VAL A 116 -29.77 -15.28 0.28
C VAL A 116 -29.34 -16.06 1.53
N GLU A 117 -30.18 -16.12 2.57
CA GLU A 117 -29.85 -16.91 3.77
C GLU A 117 -29.69 -18.40 3.42
N SER A 118 -30.55 -18.96 2.58
CA SER A 118 -30.48 -20.37 2.18
C SER A 118 -29.18 -20.70 1.44
N ARG A 119 -28.73 -19.79 0.56
CA ARG A 119 -27.48 -19.95 -0.18
C ARG A 119 -26.26 -19.83 0.71
N LEU A 120 -26.27 -18.86 1.63
CA LEU A 120 -25.20 -18.71 2.64
C LEU A 120 -25.10 -19.93 3.54
N ALA A 121 -26.21 -20.41 4.07
CA ALA A 121 -26.25 -21.59 4.93
C ALA A 121 -25.75 -22.86 4.21
N ALA A 122 -26.07 -23.02 2.92
CA ALA A 122 -25.56 -24.14 2.11
C ALA A 122 -24.04 -24.06 1.91
N LEU A 123 -23.51 -22.88 1.58
CA LEU A 123 -22.07 -22.67 1.44
C LEU A 123 -21.33 -22.89 2.76
N TRP A 124 -21.91 -22.45 3.87
CA TRP A 124 -21.33 -22.67 5.20
C TRP A 124 -21.33 -24.15 5.57
N ALA A 125 -22.44 -24.86 5.34
CA ALA A 125 -22.52 -26.30 5.59
C ALA A 125 -21.44 -27.07 4.81
N GLU A 126 -21.23 -26.71 3.55
CA GLU A 126 -20.19 -27.30 2.69
C GLU A 126 -18.78 -26.99 3.19
N LEU A 127 -18.48 -25.71 3.47
CA LEU A 127 -17.14 -25.26 3.87
C LEU A 127 -16.75 -25.76 5.26
N LEU A 128 -17.69 -25.77 6.20
CA LEU A 128 -17.48 -26.14 7.60
C LEU A 128 -17.69 -27.64 7.85
N LYS A 129 -18.17 -28.37 6.84
CA LYS A 129 -18.49 -29.81 6.91
C LYS A 129 -19.48 -30.14 8.04
N VAL A 130 -20.50 -29.31 8.19
CA VAL A 130 -21.59 -29.50 9.16
C VAL A 130 -22.88 -29.88 8.44
N GLU A 131 -23.72 -30.71 9.07
CA GLU A 131 -24.94 -31.25 8.44
C GLU A 131 -25.97 -30.16 8.11
N ARG A 132 -26.08 -29.14 8.96
CA ARG A 132 -27.05 -28.06 8.81
C ARG A 132 -26.57 -26.79 9.51
N VAL A 133 -26.85 -25.64 8.89
CA VAL A 133 -26.57 -24.30 9.43
C VAL A 133 -27.90 -23.56 9.60
N GLY A 134 -28.16 -23.08 10.82
CA GLY A 134 -29.27 -22.21 11.20
C GLY A 134 -28.96 -20.74 10.91
N ARG A 135 -30.00 -19.92 10.81
CA ARG A 135 -29.86 -18.50 10.44
C ARG A 135 -29.10 -17.66 11.47
N HIS A 136 -29.08 -18.10 12.73
CA HIS A 136 -28.40 -17.44 13.84
C HIS A 136 -27.08 -18.12 14.23
N ASP A 137 -26.70 -19.18 13.52
CA ASP A 137 -25.43 -19.85 13.72
C ASP A 137 -24.30 -18.92 13.30
N HIS A 138 -23.21 -18.95 14.05
CA HIS A 138 -22.07 -18.09 13.84
C HIS A 138 -20.96 -18.84 13.09
N PHE A 139 -20.43 -18.24 12.02
CA PHE A 139 -19.45 -18.89 11.13
C PHE A 139 -18.25 -19.46 11.90
N PHE A 140 -17.73 -18.70 12.85
CA PHE A 140 -16.55 -19.07 13.64
C PHE A 140 -16.88 -20.05 14.78
N GLU A 141 -18.10 -20.02 15.32
CA GLU A 141 -18.53 -20.98 16.35
C GLU A 141 -18.68 -22.39 15.73
N LEU A 142 -19.10 -22.45 14.46
CA LEU A 142 -19.21 -23.67 13.67
C LEU A 142 -17.87 -24.21 13.14
N GLY A 143 -16.73 -23.66 13.58
CA GLY A 143 -15.40 -24.11 13.18
C GLY A 143 -14.79 -23.36 12.00
N GLY A 144 -15.40 -22.24 11.59
CA GLY A 144 -14.83 -21.34 10.60
C GLY A 144 -13.55 -20.67 11.11
N HIS A 145 -12.57 -20.50 10.22
CA HIS A 145 -11.32 -19.80 10.50
C HIS A 145 -10.93 -18.93 9.31
N SER A 146 -9.91 -18.08 9.45
CA SER A 146 -9.56 -17.04 8.46
C SER A 146 -9.41 -17.56 7.02
N LEU A 147 -8.88 -18.76 6.84
CA LEU A 147 -8.76 -19.39 5.52
C LEU A 147 -10.12 -19.87 4.96
N LEU A 148 -10.99 -20.49 5.77
CA LEU A 148 -12.37 -20.82 5.35
C LEU A 148 -13.19 -19.56 5.08
N ALA A 149 -12.92 -18.49 5.84
CA ALA A 149 -13.53 -17.19 5.69
C ALA A 149 -13.08 -16.51 4.36
N VAL A 150 -11.80 -16.59 4.00
CA VAL A 150 -11.28 -16.18 2.67
C VAL A 150 -11.91 -17.00 1.55
N ARG A 151 -12.05 -18.32 1.72
CA ARG A 151 -12.71 -19.19 0.74
C ARG A 151 -14.19 -18.81 0.56
N LEU A 152 -14.91 -18.58 1.66
CA LEU A 152 -16.30 -18.12 1.65
C LEU A 152 -16.44 -16.79 0.88
N VAL A 153 -15.62 -15.79 1.22
CA VAL A 153 -15.61 -14.50 0.52
C VAL A 153 -15.33 -14.66 -0.98
N SER A 154 -14.36 -15.51 -1.34
CA SER A 154 -14.01 -15.77 -2.74
C SER A 154 -15.15 -16.45 -3.51
N GLN A 155 -15.82 -17.42 -2.91
CA GLN A 155 -16.97 -18.11 -3.51
C GLN A 155 -18.18 -17.19 -3.67
N LEU A 156 -18.43 -16.31 -2.69
CA LEU A 156 -19.50 -15.30 -2.78
C LEU A 156 -19.21 -14.27 -3.88
N ALA A 157 -17.97 -13.80 -4.00
CA ALA A 157 -17.56 -12.86 -5.04
C ALA A 157 -17.77 -13.44 -6.45
N ALA A 158 -17.48 -14.74 -6.65
CA ALA A 158 -17.69 -15.43 -7.92
C ALA A 158 -19.15 -15.45 -8.40
N VAL A 159 -20.10 -15.27 -7.47
CA VAL A 159 -21.55 -15.26 -7.76
C VAL A 159 -22.15 -13.85 -7.69
N GLY A 160 -21.31 -12.81 -7.72
CA GLY A 160 -21.73 -11.40 -7.72
C GLY A 160 -22.05 -10.83 -6.34
N LEU A 161 -21.82 -11.59 -5.26
CA LEU A 161 -22.01 -11.15 -3.88
C LEU A 161 -20.65 -10.75 -3.31
N SER A 162 -20.29 -9.47 -3.42
CA SER A 162 -19.09 -8.96 -2.78
C SER A 162 -19.29 -8.91 -1.26
N LEU A 163 -18.28 -9.33 -0.49
CA LEU A 163 -18.27 -9.29 0.97
C LEU A 163 -16.81 -9.09 1.40
N SER A 164 -16.52 -8.12 2.26
CA SER A 164 -15.18 -8.01 2.84
C SER A 164 -15.00 -9.01 3.98
N LEU A 165 -13.76 -9.37 4.29
CA LEU A 165 -13.52 -10.31 5.37
C LEU A 165 -13.85 -9.67 6.72
N ALA A 166 -13.55 -8.37 6.87
CA ALA A 166 -13.98 -7.61 8.04
C ALA A 166 -15.50 -7.61 8.23
N GLU A 167 -16.28 -7.53 7.16
CA GLU A 167 -17.74 -7.62 7.21
C GLU A 167 -18.22 -8.99 7.69
N LEU A 168 -17.56 -10.08 7.26
CA LEU A 168 -17.85 -11.41 7.79
C LEU A 168 -17.54 -11.52 9.28
N PHE A 169 -16.48 -10.88 9.77
CA PHE A 169 -16.18 -10.84 11.21
C PHE A 169 -17.17 -9.98 12.00
N GLN A 170 -17.65 -8.87 11.44
CA GLN A 170 -18.65 -7.99 12.08
C GLN A 170 -20.07 -8.57 12.05
N HIS A 171 -20.40 -9.34 11.00
CA HIS A 171 -21.72 -9.87 10.72
C HIS A 171 -21.67 -11.39 10.55
N ALA A 172 -21.16 -12.07 11.57
CA ALA A 172 -20.76 -13.47 11.51
C ALA A 172 -21.90 -14.49 11.64
N THR A 173 -23.18 -14.08 11.54
CA THR A 173 -24.33 -15.00 11.43
C THR A 173 -24.98 -14.93 10.04
N VAL A 174 -25.60 -16.02 9.60
CA VAL A 174 -26.26 -16.10 8.29
C VAL A 174 -27.28 -14.97 8.10
N ALA A 175 -28.11 -14.67 9.10
CA ALA A 175 -29.12 -13.61 9.04
C ALA A 175 -28.51 -12.21 8.96
N GLN A 176 -27.47 -11.92 9.75
CA GLN A 176 -26.79 -10.61 9.70
C GLN A 176 -26.10 -10.40 8.36
N LEU A 177 -25.46 -11.43 7.83
CA LEU A 177 -24.76 -11.38 6.56
C LEU A 177 -25.72 -11.26 5.37
N ALA A 178 -26.84 -11.98 5.41
CA ALA A 178 -27.89 -11.87 4.40
C ALA A 178 -28.55 -10.49 4.40
N ALA A 179 -28.77 -9.89 5.58
CA ALA A 179 -29.29 -8.53 5.69
C ALA A 179 -28.33 -7.49 5.12
N LEU A 180 -27.02 -7.63 5.39
CA LEU A 180 -25.98 -6.79 4.81
C LEU A 180 -25.98 -6.88 3.28
N LEU A 181 -25.99 -8.09 2.74
CA LEU A 181 -26.00 -8.33 1.29
C LEU A 181 -27.31 -7.87 0.64
N GLY A 182 -28.46 -8.04 1.29
CA GLY A 182 -29.77 -7.62 0.81
C GLY A 182 -29.98 -6.10 0.80
N SER A 183 -29.22 -5.35 1.61
CA SER A 183 -29.24 -3.88 1.63
C SER A 183 -28.43 -3.23 0.50
N ARG A 184 -27.63 -4.01 -0.25
CA ARG A 184 -26.83 -3.52 -1.37
C ARG A 184 -27.68 -3.51 -2.65
N ALA A 185 -28.24 -2.35 -2.97
CA ALA A 185 -29.08 -2.14 -4.16
C ALA A 185 -28.30 -1.91 -5.47
N GLU A 186 -26.97 -2.05 -5.50
CA GLU A 186 -26.17 -1.79 -6.71
C GLU A 186 -25.07 -2.86 -6.90
N PRO A 187 -24.77 -3.28 -8.14
CA PRO A 187 -23.70 -4.23 -8.42
C PRO A 187 -22.33 -3.64 -8.03
N ALA A 188 -21.45 -4.52 -7.55
CA ALA A 188 -20.07 -4.24 -7.18
C ALA A 188 -19.31 -3.52 -8.32
N GLY A 189 -19.12 -2.20 -8.18
CA GLY A 189 -18.40 -1.39 -9.16
C GLY A 189 -17.60 -0.22 -8.59
N VAL A 190 -17.73 0.07 -7.29
CA VAL A 190 -16.95 1.13 -6.62
C VAL A 190 -16.09 0.48 -5.55
N GLU A 191 -14.77 0.49 -5.74
CA GLU A 191 -13.83 0.18 -4.67
C GLU A 191 -14.03 1.19 -3.54
N GLN A 192 -14.23 0.70 -2.32
CA GLN A 192 -14.48 1.54 -1.14
C GLN A 192 -13.50 1.19 -0.03
N VAL A 193 -13.32 2.14 0.90
CA VAL A 193 -12.67 1.87 2.19
C VAL A 193 -13.45 0.82 2.97
N VAL A 194 -12.78 0.08 3.85
CA VAL A 194 -13.41 -0.86 4.78
C VAL A 194 -13.80 -0.11 6.05
N PRO A 195 -15.09 0.13 6.35
CA PRO A 195 -15.48 0.78 7.59
C PRO A 195 -15.26 -0.18 8.78
N VAL A 196 -14.33 0.18 9.67
CA VAL A 196 -14.14 -0.56 10.93
C VAL A 196 -14.97 0.09 12.04
N ARG A 197 -14.85 1.40 12.17
CA ARG A 197 -15.66 2.24 13.07
C ARG A 197 -15.80 3.62 12.47
N THR A 198 -17.02 4.02 12.13
CA THR A 198 -17.30 5.32 11.49
C THR A 198 -17.64 6.43 12.49
N THR A 199 -17.83 6.08 13.76
CA THR A 199 -18.18 7.00 14.85
C THR A 199 -16.93 7.50 15.59
N GLY A 200 -17.01 8.71 16.14
CA GLY A 200 -15.94 9.36 16.90
C GLY A 200 -15.82 10.83 16.55
N SER A 201 -15.21 11.64 17.42
CA SER A 201 -15.02 13.08 17.21
C SER A 201 -13.59 13.45 16.81
N GLN A 202 -12.63 12.53 16.97
CA GLN A 202 -11.24 12.73 16.56
C GLN A 202 -11.03 12.44 15.07
N ARG A 203 -9.84 12.81 14.58
CA ARG A 203 -9.43 12.50 13.21
C ARG A 203 -9.30 11.00 13.01
N PRO A 204 -9.79 10.46 11.87
CA PRO A 204 -9.71 9.05 11.55
C PRO A 204 -8.29 8.48 11.52
N LEU A 205 -8.15 7.21 11.87
CA LEU A 205 -6.96 6.39 11.59
C LEU A 205 -7.24 5.47 10.39
N PHE A 206 -6.37 5.55 9.38
CA PHE A 206 -6.40 4.66 8.22
C PHE A 206 -5.42 3.49 8.39
N LEU A 207 -5.93 2.25 8.33
CA LEU A 207 -5.12 1.02 8.38
C LEU A 207 -4.89 0.47 6.98
N VAL A 208 -3.67 0.11 6.62
CA VAL A 208 -3.31 -0.31 5.25
C VAL A 208 -3.07 -1.81 5.17
N HIS A 209 -3.66 -2.48 4.18
CA HIS A 209 -3.59 -3.94 4.04
C HIS A 209 -2.15 -4.49 4.06
N GLU A 210 -1.99 -5.70 4.58
CA GLU A 210 -0.69 -6.37 4.61
C GLU A 210 -0.39 -7.11 3.28
N PHE A 211 0.66 -7.93 3.25
CA PHE A 211 1.24 -8.53 2.05
C PHE A 211 0.25 -9.42 1.29
N THR A 212 -0.64 -10.16 1.97
CA THR A 212 -1.64 -10.96 1.26
C THR A 212 -2.74 -10.12 0.64
N GLY A 213 -2.86 -8.83 0.99
CA GLY A 213 -3.91 -7.92 0.53
C GLY A 213 -5.23 -8.07 1.28
N LEU A 214 -5.27 -8.89 2.33
CA LEU A 214 -6.45 -9.10 3.15
C LEU A 214 -6.62 -8.00 4.20
N ASP A 215 -7.88 -7.75 4.57
CA ASP A 215 -8.33 -6.73 5.52
C ASP A 215 -8.58 -7.30 6.92
N LEU A 216 -8.12 -8.53 7.19
CA LEU A 216 -8.37 -9.31 8.40
C LEU A 216 -8.07 -8.57 9.70
N TYR A 217 -6.92 -7.92 9.75
CA TYR A 217 -6.42 -7.35 11.00
C TYR A 217 -7.08 -6.00 11.33
N PHE A 218 -7.75 -5.36 10.38
CA PHE A 218 -8.36 -4.05 10.59
C PHE A 218 -9.41 -4.05 11.71
N PRO A 219 -10.44 -4.93 11.71
CA PRO A 219 -11.42 -4.98 12.81
C PRO A 219 -10.78 -5.43 14.12
N THR A 220 -9.89 -6.42 14.09
CA THR A 220 -9.25 -6.97 15.29
C THR A 220 -8.36 -5.95 16.00
N LEU A 221 -7.65 -5.10 15.24
CA LEU A 221 -6.90 -3.99 15.81
C LEU A 221 -7.81 -2.82 16.18
N GLY A 222 -8.74 -2.46 15.28
CA GLY A 222 -9.61 -1.30 15.42
C GLY A 222 -10.53 -1.35 16.63
N GLN A 223 -10.98 -2.53 17.07
CA GLN A 223 -11.78 -2.68 18.30
C GLN A 223 -11.03 -2.25 19.57
N HIS A 224 -9.69 -2.22 19.54
CA HIS A 224 -8.84 -1.83 20.67
C HIS A 224 -8.27 -0.39 20.54
N ILE A 225 -8.47 0.26 19.39
CA ILE A 225 -8.18 1.69 19.23
C ILE A 225 -9.24 2.51 19.95
N ASP A 226 -8.84 3.64 20.55
CA ASP A 226 -9.72 4.59 21.26
C ASP A 226 -11.05 4.79 20.52
N SER A 227 -12.16 4.55 21.23
CA SER A 227 -13.52 4.59 20.69
C SER A 227 -13.90 5.93 20.06
N ASP A 228 -13.23 7.02 20.43
CA ASP A 228 -13.47 8.37 19.88
C ASP A 228 -12.70 8.64 18.57
N ILE A 229 -11.84 7.70 18.14
CA ILE A 229 -11.13 7.71 16.86
C ILE A 229 -11.91 6.84 15.86
N PRO A 230 -12.42 7.41 14.75
CA PRO A 230 -12.91 6.62 13.61
C PRO A 230 -11.78 5.79 12.98
N VAL A 231 -12.05 4.58 12.54
CA VAL A 231 -11.07 3.67 11.93
C VAL A 231 -11.58 3.16 10.59
N TYR A 232 -10.73 3.29 9.57
CA TYR A 232 -11.01 2.83 8.21
C TYR A 232 -9.87 1.98 7.69
N GLY A 233 -10.18 0.85 7.07
CA GLY A 233 -9.23 0.02 6.36
C GLY A 233 -9.09 0.44 4.90
N LEU A 234 -7.87 0.39 4.37
CA LEU A 234 -7.53 0.59 2.97
C LEU A 234 -7.22 -0.79 2.36
N PRO A 235 -8.16 -1.40 1.61
CA PRO A 235 -8.04 -2.79 1.16
C PRO A 235 -7.13 -2.93 -0.06
N GLY A 236 -6.59 -4.14 -0.26
CA GLY A 236 -5.84 -4.49 -1.47
C GLY A 236 -6.69 -4.40 -2.73
N VAL A 237 -6.05 -4.56 -3.89
CA VAL A 237 -6.79 -4.74 -5.15
C VAL A 237 -7.59 -6.06 -5.03
N PRO A 238 -8.89 -6.06 -5.40
CA PRO A 238 -9.70 -7.26 -5.34
C PRO A 238 -9.10 -8.41 -6.15
N LEU A 239 -9.29 -9.64 -5.67
CA LEU A 239 -8.85 -10.84 -6.37
C LEU A 239 -9.49 -10.92 -7.76
N GLY A 240 -8.71 -11.34 -8.76
CA GLY A 240 -9.16 -11.45 -10.15
C GLY A 240 -9.19 -10.16 -10.96
N GLN A 241 -8.97 -9.00 -10.34
CA GLN A 241 -8.72 -7.74 -11.07
C GLN A 241 -7.24 -7.63 -11.46
N PRO A 242 -6.88 -6.83 -12.48
CA PRO A 242 -5.49 -6.55 -12.81
C PRO A 242 -4.73 -5.92 -11.63
N GLN A 243 -3.67 -6.59 -11.17
CA GLN A 243 -2.90 -6.14 -10.02
C GLN A 243 -1.91 -5.03 -10.40
N LEU A 244 -1.66 -4.11 -9.47
CA LEU A 244 -0.70 -3.02 -9.64
C LEU A 244 0.70 -3.50 -9.24
N GLN A 245 1.68 -3.23 -10.12
CA GLN A 245 3.03 -3.81 -10.03
C GLN A 245 4.07 -2.87 -9.40
N THR A 246 3.65 -1.73 -8.84
CA THR A 246 4.56 -0.79 -8.14
C THR A 246 3.92 -0.27 -6.85
N LEU A 247 4.76 -0.02 -5.83
CA LEU A 247 4.32 0.55 -4.55
C LEU A 247 3.70 1.93 -4.75
N GLU A 248 4.26 2.74 -5.66
CA GLU A 248 3.75 4.08 -5.93
C GLU A 248 2.32 4.04 -6.49
N CYS A 249 2.00 3.09 -7.38
CA CYS A 249 0.66 2.95 -7.92
C CYS A 249 -0.34 2.39 -6.90
N LEU A 250 0.08 1.40 -6.10
CA LEU A 250 -0.73 0.90 -4.99
C LEU A 250 -1.06 2.03 -4.01
N ALA A 251 -0.06 2.81 -3.58
CA ALA A 251 -0.24 3.95 -2.70
C ALA A 251 -1.14 5.04 -3.31
N SER A 252 -0.99 5.38 -4.60
CA SER A 252 -1.87 6.34 -5.27
C SER A 252 -3.33 5.89 -5.29
N ARG A 253 -3.58 4.59 -5.52
CA ARG A 253 -4.94 4.02 -5.42
C ARG A 253 -5.49 4.17 -4.01
N LEU A 254 -4.74 3.74 -2.99
CA LEU A 254 -5.18 3.77 -1.60
C LEU A 254 -5.39 5.21 -1.08
N LEU A 255 -4.56 6.16 -1.52
CA LEU A 255 -4.71 7.59 -1.24
C LEU A 255 -6.03 8.13 -1.80
N ASN A 256 -6.42 7.72 -3.01
CA ASN A 256 -7.71 8.12 -3.60
C ASN A 256 -8.90 7.59 -2.79
N LEU A 257 -8.83 6.34 -2.30
CA LEU A 257 -9.84 5.78 -1.39
C LEU A 257 -9.87 6.54 -0.06
N MET A 258 -8.71 6.85 0.51
CA MET A 258 -8.60 7.63 1.75
C MET A 258 -9.26 9.01 1.60
N ARG A 259 -9.08 9.67 0.45
CA ARG A 259 -9.68 10.98 0.14
C ARG A 259 -11.21 10.95 -0.02
N SER A 260 -11.81 9.79 -0.30
CA SER A 260 -13.28 9.69 -0.32
C SER A 260 -13.89 9.78 1.08
N VAL A 261 -13.10 9.51 2.13
CA VAL A 261 -13.49 9.66 3.54
C VAL A 261 -13.07 11.02 4.08
N GLN A 262 -11.81 11.38 3.85
CA GLN A 262 -11.21 12.61 4.36
C GLN A 262 -10.51 13.35 3.22
N PRO A 263 -11.13 14.37 2.60
CA PRO A 263 -10.56 15.04 1.42
C PRO A 263 -9.26 15.82 1.65
N GLN A 264 -9.01 16.27 2.89
CA GLN A 264 -7.87 17.12 3.26
C GLN A 264 -7.26 16.66 4.58
N GLY A 265 -5.97 16.88 4.76
CA GLY A 265 -5.26 16.55 6.00
C GLY A 265 -5.67 17.42 7.20
N PRO A 266 -5.09 17.19 8.40
CA PRO A 266 -4.00 16.24 8.66
C PRO A 266 -4.43 14.77 8.60
N TYR A 267 -3.61 13.91 8.01
CA TYR A 267 -3.87 12.47 7.88
C TYR A 267 -3.13 11.63 8.94
N ARG A 268 -3.78 10.55 9.39
CA ARG A 268 -3.20 9.50 10.25
C ARG A 268 -3.29 8.16 9.55
N LEU A 269 -2.17 7.50 9.36
CA LEU A 269 -2.15 6.19 8.72
C LEU A 269 -1.14 5.26 9.38
N ALA A 270 -1.48 3.98 9.42
CA ALA A 270 -0.61 2.93 9.91
C ALA A 270 -0.79 1.65 9.11
N GLY A 271 0.25 0.82 9.07
CA GLY A 271 0.14 -0.48 8.45
C GLY A 271 1.08 -1.48 9.09
N TRP A 272 0.67 -2.74 9.07
CA TRP A 272 1.46 -3.87 9.54
C TRP A 272 2.22 -4.52 8.38
N SER A 273 3.49 -4.84 8.61
CA SER A 273 4.34 -5.48 7.60
C SER A 273 4.36 -4.68 6.30
N PHE A 274 4.07 -5.30 5.15
CA PHE A 274 3.91 -4.63 3.86
C PHE A 274 2.98 -3.40 3.88
N GLY A 275 1.93 -3.42 4.72
CA GLY A 275 1.02 -2.30 4.87
C GLY A 275 1.72 -1.04 5.42
N GLY A 276 2.75 -1.20 6.25
CA GLY A 276 3.56 -0.07 6.72
C GLY A 276 4.36 0.56 5.59
N LEU A 277 4.87 -0.24 4.65
CA LEU A 277 5.57 0.26 3.46
C LEU A 277 4.63 1.09 2.59
N LEU A 278 3.40 0.61 2.37
CA LEU A 278 2.36 1.36 1.67
C LEU A 278 1.98 2.64 2.43
N ALA A 279 1.84 2.57 3.76
CA ALA A 279 1.54 3.76 4.57
C ALA A 279 2.65 4.81 4.46
N TYR A 280 3.92 4.38 4.43
CA TYR A 280 5.06 5.26 4.20
C TYR A 280 5.02 5.95 2.83
N GLU A 281 4.76 5.19 1.77
CA GLU A 281 4.66 5.73 0.42
C GLU A 281 3.44 6.67 0.26
N ILE A 282 2.29 6.34 0.85
CA ILE A 282 1.12 7.23 0.90
C ILE A 282 1.51 8.56 1.58
N ALA A 283 2.25 8.52 2.68
CA ALA A 283 2.70 9.73 3.36
C ALA A 283 3.64 10.59 2.50
N ILE A 284 4.55 9.97 1.72
CA ILE A 284 5.37 10.67 0.73
C ILE A 284 4.49 11.34 -0.34
N GLN A 285 3.49 10.62 -0.85
CA GLN A 285 2.59 11.17 -1.87
C GLN A 285 1.73 12.32 -1.32
N LEU A 286 1.26 12.23 -0.07
CA LEU A 286 0.58 13.33 0.61
C LEU A 286 1.50 14.56 0.76
N GLU A 287 2.75 14.37 1.19
CA GLU A 287 3.75 15.46 1.25
C GLU A 287 4.01 16.08 -0.14
N SER A 288 4.05 15.24 -1.19
CA SER A 288 4.20 15.70 -2.57
C SER A 288 3.03 16.59 -3.04
N LEU A 289 1.85 16.41 -2.45
CA LEU A 289 0.63 17.18 -2.71
C LEU A 289 0.45 18.36 -1.74
N ASP A 290 1.48 18.68 -0.94
CA ASP A 290 1.45 19.70 0.12
C ASP A 290 0.42 19.45 1.22
N GLU A 291 -0.02 18.20 1.42
CA GLU A 291 -0.90 17.80 2.51
C GLU A 291 -0.14 17.60 3.82
N GLU A 292 -0.85 17.74 4.93
CA GLU A 292 -0.33 17.47 6.27
C GLU A 292 -0.55 16.01 6.65
N VAL A 293 0.50 15.36 7.15
CA VAL A 293 0.44 14.01 7.72
C VAL A 293 0.91 14.11 9.15
N GLU A 294 0.01 13.87 10.11
CA GLU A 294 0.32 14.02 11.53
C GLU A 294 0.85 12.71 12.14
N PHE A 295 0.51 11.56 11.54
CA PHE A 295 0.93 10.25 12.04
C PHE A 295 1.18 9.25 10.91
N VAL A 296 2.36 8.63 10.93
CA VAL A 296 2.70 7.43 10.14
C VAL A 296 3.17 6.35 11.10
N GLY A 297 2.39 5.28 11.21
CA GLY A 297 2.71 4.11 12.04
C GLY A 297 3.21 2.94 11.20
N LEU A 298 4.46 2.55 11.40
CA LEU A 298 5.05 1.35 10.81
C LEU A 298 5.01 0.23 11.87
N ILE A 299 4.12 -0.74 11.69
CA ILE A 299 3.97 -1.85 12.63
C ILE A 299 4.79 -3.02 12.12
N ASP A 300 5.90 -3.28 12.83
CA ASP A 300 6.89 -4.32 12.54
C ASP A 300 7.27 -4.40 11.06
N THR A 301 7.48 -3.21 10.46
CA THR A 301 7.74 -3.06 9.03
C THR A 301 9.24 -2.98 8.79
N TYR A 302 9.78 -3.92 8.02
CA TYR A 302 11.19 -3.92 7.64
C TYR A 302 11.43 -3.02 6.43
N MET A 303 12.65 -2.47 6.34
CA MET A 303 13.13 -1.94 5.07
C MET A 303 12.99 -3.01 3.98
N PRO A 304 12.43 -2.68 2.80
CA PRO A 304 12.09 -3.67 1.78
C PRO A 304 13.25 -4.60 1.43
N ARG A 305 14.46 -4.06 1.28
CA ARG A 305 15.69 -4.80 0.92
C ARG A 305 16.08 -5.90 1.89
N LEU A 306 15.55 -5.90 3.12
CA LEU A 306 15.81 -6.95 4.10
C LEU A 306 14.88 -8.17 3.93
N VAL A 307 13.74 -7.99 3.26
CA VAL A 307 12.65 -8.99 3.23
C VAL A 307 12.03 -9.18 1.83
N ASP A 308 12.53 -8.50 0.79
CA ASP A 308 11.99 -8.54 -0.57
C ASP A 308 12.35 -9.80 -1.36
N GLN A 309 13.22 -10.67 -0.83
CA GLN A 309 13.70 -11.91 -1.47
C GLN A 309 14.43 -11.71 -2.82
N GLY A 310 14.76 -10.45 -3.17
CA GLY A 310 15.43 -10.09 -4.42
C GLY A 310 14.50 -10.04 -5.64
N ARG A 311 14.92 -9.26 -6.64
CA ARG A 311 14.13 -8.99 -7.86
C ARG A 311 13.91 -10.22 -8.74
N GLU A 312 14.91 -11.10 -8.85
CA GLU A 312 14.83 -12.30 -9.69
C GLU A 312 13.73 -13.26 -9.22
N ARG A 313 13.54 -13.37 -7.89
CA ARG A 313 12.45 -14.14 -7.29
C ARG A 313 11.07 -13.64 -7.74
N TRP A 314 10.91 -12.36 -8.02
CA TRP A 314 9.65 -11.76 -8.45
C TRP A 314 9.60 -11.45 -9.96
N SER A 315 10.49 -12.07 -10.74
CA SER A 315 10.50 -11.92 -12.20
C SER A 315 9.15 -12.37 -12.80
N PRO A 316 8.52 -11.57 -13.69
CA PRO A 316 7.26 -11.94 -14.34
C PRO A 316 7.28 -13.30 -15.05
N HIS A 317 8.46 -13.78 -15.41
CA HIS A 317 8.63 -15.05 -16.12
C HIS A 317 8.54 -16.28 -15.21
N SER A 318 8.82 -16.15 -13.91
CA SER A 318 8.95 -17.29 -12.98
C SER A 318 8.19 -17.15 -11.67
N ALA A 319 7.79 -15.93 -11.29
CA ALA A 319 7.28 -15.64 -9.96
C ALA A 319 6.04 -16.47 -9.58
N HIS A 320 5.04 -16.60 -10.45
CA HIS A 320 3.84 -17.40 -10.13
C HIS A 320 4.15 -18.88 -9.93
N ARG A 321 5.11 -19.44 -10.69
CA ARG A 321 5.53 -20.84 -10.53
C ARG A 321 6.27 -21.05 -9.21
N GLN A 322 7.23 -20.19 -8.91
CA GLN A 322 7.98 -20.23 -7.65
C GLN A 322 7.04 -20.06 -6.46
N HIS A 323 6.12 -19.10 -6.55
CA HIS A 323 5.18 -18.83 -5.48
C HIS A 323 4.18 -19.99 -5.28
N LEU A 324 3.69 -20.65 -6.34
CA LEU A 324 2.87 -21.87 -6.20
C LEU A 324 3.62 -22.98 -5.43
N LEU A 325 4.89 -23.22 -5.77
CA LEU A 325 5.72 -24.21 -5.07
C LEU A 325 5.87 -23.85 -3.59
N GLU A 326 6.18 -22.60 -3.27
CA GLU A 326 6.30 -22.13 -1.88
C GLU A 326 5.00 -22.29 -1.08
N ARG A 327 3.83 -22.08 -1.71
CA ARG A 327 2.54 -22.34 -1.04
C ARG A 327 2.40 -23.83 -0.70
N CYS A 328 2.87 -24.73 -1.58
CA CYS A 328 2.88 -26.16 -1.31
C CYS A 328 3.83 -26.48 -0.14
N GLU A 329 5.06 -25.98 -0.19
CA GLU A 329 6.08 -26.21 0.83
C GLU A 329 5.65 -25.67 2.20
N SER A 330 5.15 -24.43 2.25
CA SER A 330 4.66 -23.78 3.47
C SER A 330 3.51 -24.55 4.11
N PHE A 331 2.53 -25.00 3.31
CA PHE A 331 1.41 -25.80 3.80
C PHE A 331 1.88 -27.09 4.47
N TRP A 332 2.76 -27.86 3.82
CA TRP A 332 3.24 -29.13 4.37
C TRP A 332 4.16 -28.93 5.57
N ASN A 333 5.00 -27.88 5.56
CA ASN A 333 5.84 -27.52 6.71
C ASN A 333 4.98 -27.27 7.96
N ALA A 334 3.83 -26.60 7.81
CA ALA A 334 2.92 -26.33 8.92
C ALA A 334 2.20 -27.59 9.45
N GLN A 335 1.96 -28.60 8.61
CA GLN A 335 1.26 -29.85 8.99
C GLN A 335 2.21 -30.91 9.60
N GLY A 336 3.53 -30.72 9.48
CA GLY A 336 4.52 -31.75 9.77
C GLY A 336 4.76 -32.62 8.53
N VAL A 337 5.82 -32.34 7.79
CA VAL A 337 6.15 -32.99 6.50
C VAL A 337 6.60 -34.44 6.73
N SER A 338 6.02 -35.39 5.98
CA SER A 338 6.55 -36.76 5.90
C SER A 338 7.76 -36.85 4.98
N GLU A 339 8.66 -37.82 5.15
CA GLU A 339 9.81 -38.01 4.24
C GLU A 339 9.36 -38.19 2.77
N GLU A 340 8.23 -38.87 2.54
CA GLU A 340 7.65 -39.07 1.22
C GLU A 340 7.20 -37.74 0.59
N THR A 341 6.50 -36.89 1.37
CA THR A 341 6.06 -35.56 0.91
C THR A 341 7.25 -34.64 0.63
N LEU A 342 8.30 -34.69 1.48
CA LEU A 342 9.52 -33.93 1.28
C LEU A 342 10.21 -34.31 -0.04
N ALA A 343 10.36 -35.62 -0.28
CA ALA A 343 10.93 -36.13 -1.52
C ALA A 343 10.10 -35.72 -2.75
N ALA A 344 8.76 -35.74 -2.65
CA ALA A 344 7.88 -35.29 -3.71
C ALA A 344 8.03 -33.79 -4.00
N LEU A 345 8.13 -32.95 -2.95
CA LEU A 345 8.39 -31.51 -3.09
C LEU A 345 9.75 -31.24 -3.74
N ASP A 346 10.80 -31.99 -3.37
CA ASP A 346 12.13 -31.89 -3.99
C ASP A 346 12.11 -32.26 -5.48
N VAL A 347 11.32 -33.27 -5.87
CA VAL A 347 11.11 -33.61 -7.29
C VAL A 347 10.48 -32.45 -8.04
N VAL A 348 9.40 -31.85 -7.52
CA VAL A 348 8.76 -30.69 -8.14
C VAL A 348 9.74 -29.51 -8.24
N ARG A 349 10.49 -29.24 -7.17
CA ARG A 349 11.48 -28.16 -7.11
C ARG A 349 12.58 -28.32 -8.16
N SER A 350 13.13 -29.53 -8.30
CA SER A 350 14.22 -29.81 -9.24
C SER A 350 13.84 -29.60 -10.71
N ARG A 351 12.54 -29.67 -11.02
CA ARG A 351 12.00 -29.56 -12.38
C ARG A 351 11.17 -28.29 -12.59
N LEU A 352 11.24 -27.33 -11.68
CA LEU A 352 10.44 -26.10 -11.73
C LEU A 352 10.57 -25.33 -13.05
N GLN A 353 11.75 -25.36 -13.66
CA GLN A 353 12.04 -24.66 -14.93
C GLN A 353 11.50 -25.40 -16.16
N ASP A 354 11.15 -26.69 -16.04
CA ASP A 354 10.66 -27.51 -17.15
C ASP A 354 9.21 -27.19 -17.52
N PHE A 355 8.47 -26.54 -16.62
CA PHE A 355 7.02 -26.35 -16.73
C PHE A 355 6.64 -24.88 -16.86
N ASP A 356 5.57 -24.57 -17.60
CA ASP A 356 4.81 -23.34 -17.42
C ASP A 356 3.92 -23.45 -16.17
N PHE A 357 3.12 -22.41 -15.87
CA PHE A 357 2.31 -22.40 -14.65
C PHE A 357 1.30 -23.54 -14.61
N GLU A 358 0.60 -23.80 -15.72
CA GLU A 358 -0.40 -24.86 -15.82
C GLU A 358 0.24 -26.25 -15.72
N GLY A 359 1.35 -26.46 -16.43
CA GLY A 359 2.12 -27.70 -16.35
C GLY A 359 2.64 -27.98 -14.93
N LEU A 360 3.10 -26.94 -14.22
CA LEU A 360 3.56 -27.09 -12.84
C LEU A 360 2.40 -27.44 -11.90
N LEU A 361 1.26 -26.75 -12.05
CA LEU A 361 0.06 -27.05 -11.25
C LEU A 361 -0.37 -28.51 -11.43
N GLN A 362 -0.37 -29.00 -12.68
CA GLN A 362 -0.68 -30.39 -12.97
C GLN A 362 0.35 -31.35 -12.37
N HIS A 363 1.63 -31.01 -12.45
CA HIS A 363 2.69 -31.80 -11.83
C HIS A 363 2.56 -31.87 -10.30
N CYS A 364 2.20 -30.76 -9.63
CA CYS A 364 1.93 -30.74 -8.19
C CYS A 364 0.73 -31.64 -7.82
N ARG A 365 -0.31 -31.72 -8.66
CA ARG A 365 -1.44 -32.63 -8.46
C ARG A 365 -1.01 -34.09 -8.58
N GLU A 366 -0.22 -34.42 -9.60
CA GLU A 366 0.28 -35.78 -9.84
C GLU A 366 1.20 -36.27 -8.71
N GLN A 367 2.02 -35.39 -8.15
CA GLN A 367 2.88 -35.69 -7.01
C GLN A 367 2.12 -35.68 -5.66
N GLY A 368 0.83 -35.31 -5.65
CA GLY A 368 0.03 -35.25 -4.42
C GLY A 368 0.48 -34.17 -3.42
N VAL A 369 1.25 -33.18 -3.88
CA VAL A 369 1.80 -32.11 -3.02
C VAL A 369 0.97 -30.83 -3.04
N LEU A 370 -0.02 -30.71 -3.92
CA LEU A 370 -0.88 -29.53 -3.99
C LEU A 370 -1.79 -29.46 -2.74
N PRO A 371 -1.79 -28.34 -1.98
CA PRO A 371 -2.66 -28.17 -0.84
C PRO A 371 -4.14 -28.34 -1.21
N PRO A 372 -4.98 -28.97 -0.35
CA PRO A 372 -6.40 -29.17 -0.63
C PRO A 372 -7.19 -27.87 -0.88
N GLU A 373 -6.75 -26.73 -0.32
CA GLU A 373 -7.26 -25.40 -0.69
C GLU A 373 -7.07 -25.07 -2.16
N LEU A 374 -5.90 -25.33 -2.70
CA LEU A 374 -5.52 -24.89 -4.03
C LEU A 374 -6.05 -25.87 -5.08
N ALA A 375 -6.27 -27.13 -4.69
CA ALA A 375 -6.78 -28.19 -5.54
C ALA A 375 -8.19 -27.92 -6.11
N VAL A 376 -8.98 -27.05 -5.48
CA VAL A 376 -10.34 -26.70 -5.95
C VAL A 376 -10.35 -25.71 -7.11
N TYR A 377 -9.22 -25.06 -7.40
CA TYR A 377 -9.13 -24.03 -8.43
C TYR A 377 -8.65 -24.59 -9.76
N GLU A 378 -9.22 -24.09 -10.84
CA GLU A 378 -8.65 -24.22 -12.19
C GLU A 378 -7.42 -23.32 -12.35
N ALA A 379 -6.57 -23.63 -13.34
CA ALA A 379 -5.27 -22.98 -13.51
C ALA A 379 -5.37 -21.45 -13.61
N GLU A 380 -6.28 -20.92 -14.43
CA GLU A 380 -6.48 -19.47 -14.58
C GLU A 380 -6.95 -18.80 -13.29
N SER A 381 -7.86 -19.44 -12.55
CA SER A 381 -8.38 -18.91 -11.28
C SER A 381 -7.32 -18.93 -10.19
N LEU A 382 -6.52 -20.00 -10.12
CA LEU A 382 -5.41 -20.10 -9.18
C LEU A 382 -4.32 -19.09 -9.50
N TRP A 383 -4.00 -18.89 -10.78
CA TRP A 383 -3.05 -17.87 -11.20
C TRP A 383 -3.50 -16.49 -10.72
N ARG A 384 -4.76 -16.12 -10.97
CA ARG A 384 -5.34 -14.84 -10.52
C ARG A 384 -5.39 -14.70 -9.00
N TYR A 385 -5.58 -15.80 -8.29
CA TYR A 385 -5.55 -15.83 -6.84
C TYR A 385 -4.14 -15.50 -6.30
N LEU A 386 -3.11 -16.10 -6.90
CA LEU A 386 -1.71 -15.88 -6.53
C LEU A 386 -1.14 -14.54 -7.04
N ASP A 387 -1.74 -13.98 -8.10
CA ASP A 387 -1.22 -12.79 -8.79
C ASP A 387 -1.06 -11.58 -7.88
N ARG A 388 -1.93 -11.43 -6.87
CA ARG A 388 -1.84 -10.32 -5.91
C ARG A 388 -0.56 -10.36 -5.08
N GLU A 389 -0.25 -11.51 -4.47
CA GLU A 389 0.98 -11.69 -3.69
C GLU A 389 2.22 -11.57 -4.57
N VAL A 390 2.17 -12.10 -5.81
CA VAL A 390 3.23 -11.93 -6.80
C VAL A 390 3.45 -10.46 -7.17
N ALA A 391 2.38 -9.71 -7.42
CA ALA A 391 2.45 -8.29 -7.73
C ALA A 391 2.97 -7.45 -6.56
N HIS A 392 2.57 -7.77 -5.33
CA HIS A 392 3.11 -7.12 -4.13
C HIS A 392 4.60 -7.41 -3.95
N GLY A 393 5.03 -8.65 -4.13
CA GLY A 393 6.45 -9.02 -4.09
C GLY A 393 7.28 -8.31 -5.17
N HIS A 394 6.78 -8.28 -6.41
CA HIS A 394 7.40 -7.51 -7.50
C HIS A 394 7.47 -6.02 -7.16
N ALA A 395 6.36 -5.43 -6.73
CA ALA A 395 6.31 -4.03 -6.33
C ALA A 395 7.35 -3.72 -5.24
N GLN A 396 7.43 -4.57 -4.22
CA GLN A 396 8.36 -4.41 -3.09
C GLN A 396 9.83 -4.54 -3.52
N ALA A 397 10.17 -5.55 -4.32
CA ALA A 397 11.52 -5.76 -4.82
C ALA A 397 11.98 -4.65 -5.79
N HIS A 398 11.04 -3.95 -6.41
CA HIS A 398 11.31 -2.86 -7.35
C HIS A 398 11.10 -1.46 -6.74
N TYR A 399 10.88 -1.36 -5.42
CA TYR A 399 10.68 -0.09 -4.71
C TYR A 399 11.99 0.45 -4.12
N THR A 400 12.31 1.70 -4.41
CA THR A 400 13.39 2.46 -3.77
C THR A 400 12.83 3.42 -2.74
N VAL A 401 13.25 3.27 -1.49
CA VAL A 401 12.81 4.11 -0.38
C VAL A 401 13.55 5.46 -0.39
N PHE A 402 12.79 6.55 -0.39
CA PHE A 402 13.31 7.92 -0.27
C PHE A 402 12.90 8.55 1.06
N PRO A 403 13.72 9.47 1.61
CA PRO A 403 13.37 10.14 2.85
C PRO A 403 12.11 11.02 2.70
N THR A 404 11.35 11.16 3.78
CA THR A 404 10.22 12.10 3.95
C THR A 404 10.57 13.13 5.03
N SER A 405 9.83 14.24 5.14
CA SER A 405 9.92 15.12 6.29
C SER A 405 9.06 14.67 7.50
N VAL A 406 8.18 13.68 7.31
CA VAL A 406 7.16 13.29 8.31
C VAL A 406 7.78 12.40 9.38
N PRO A 407 7.61 12.70 10.69
CA PRO A 407 8.04 11.80 11.76
C PRO A 407 7.37 10.43 11.66
N VAL A 408 8.15 9.36 11.84
CA VAL A 408 7.68 7.98 11.70
C VAL A 408 7.67 7.31 13.06
N HIS A 409 6.56 6.67 13.41
CA HIS A 409 6.42 5.87 14.63
C HIS A 409 6.63 4.41 14.24
N LEU A 410 7.76 3.84 14.66
CA LEU A 410 8.17 2.48 14.33
C LEU A 410 7.88 1.57 15.52
N PHE A 411 6.82 0.77 15.42
CA PHE A 411 6.46 -0.23 16.41
C PHE A 411 7.23 -1.51 16.11
N THR A 412 8.14 -1.92 17.00
CA THR A 412 9.01 -3.09 16.78
C THR A 412 8.64 -4.21 17.74
N ALA A 413 8.41 -5.41 17.21
CA ALA A 413 8.28 -6.62 18.00
C ALA A 413 9.53 -6.85 18.86
N THR A 414 9.36 -7.27 20.11
CA THR A 414 10.49 -7.58 21.01
C THR A 414 11.07 -8.97 20.77
N GLU A 415 10.28 -9.87 20.20
CA GLU A 415 10.70 -11.23 19.86
C GLU A 415 10.99 -11.31 18.36
N LEU A 416 12.15 -11.88 18.01
CA LEU A 416 12.52 -12.10 16.62
C LEU A 416 11.85 -13.37 16.10
N ALA A 417 11.32 -13.30 14.88
CA ALA A 417 11.00 -14.52 14.13
C ALA A 417 12.27 -15.37 13.94
N HIS A 418 12.11 -16.69 13.86
CA HIS A 418 13.22 -17.64 13.85
C HIS A 418 14.20 -17.43 12.66
N ASP A 419 13.72 -16.78 11.60
CA ASP A 419 14.39 -16.49 10.33
C ASP A 419 14.62 -14.99 10.09
N ALA A 420 14.39 -14.13 11.09
CA ALA A 420 14.52 -12.69 10.94
C ALA A 420 15.97 -12.25 10.65
N VAL A 421 16.13 -11.32 9.71
CA VAL A 421 17.44 -10.73 9.40
C VAL A 421 17.90 -9.87 10.57
N PRO A 422 19.15 -10.03 11.05
CA PRO A 422 19.68 -9.19 12.12
C PRO A 422 19.62 -7.69 11.78
N HIS A 423 19.11 -6.89 12.71
CA HIS A 423 19.06 -5.43 12.60
C HIS A 423 19.37 -4.79 13.97
N ASP A 424 19.67 -3.50 13.99
CA ASP A 424 20.08 -2.74 15.17
C ASP A 424 18.91 -2.13 15.96
N GLY A 425 17.74 -2.76 15.86
CA GLY A 425 16.48 -2.28 16.46
C GLY A 425 15.64 -1.34 15.59
N TYR A 426 16.12 -0.81 14.46
CA TYR A 426 15.32 0.10 13.59
C TYR A 426 14.77 -0.54 12.32
N LEU A 427 14.83 -1.87 12.21
CA LEU A 427 14.38 -2.66 11.05
C LEU A 427 14.97 -2.15 9.71
N GLY A 428 16.16 -1.53 9.75
CA GLY A 428 16.87 -0.93 8.62
C GLY A 428 16.45 0.49 8.22
N TRP A 429 15.39 1.05 8.82
CA TRP A 429 14.87 2.37 8.42
C TRP A 429 15.84 3.52 8.69
N ASP A 430 16.78 3.35 9.61
CA ASP A 430 17.81 4.34 9.93
C ASP A 430 18.88 4.49 8.81
N ALA A 431 18.87 3.60 7.81
CA ALA A 431 19.62 3.76 6.57
C ALA A 431 19.06 4.86 5.64
N VAL A 432 17.78 5.23 5.81
CA VAL A 432 17.10 6.24 4.97
C VAL A 432 16.67 7.46 5.78
N LEU A 433 16.24 7.25 7.02
CA LEU A 433 15.76 8.30 7.91
C LEU A 433 16.74 8.54 9.06
N PRO A 434 17.00 9.81 9.44
CA PRO A 434 17.76 10.07 10.65
C PRO A 434 17.01 9.54 11.87
N ARG A 435 17.72 8.97 12.85
CA ARG A 435 17.12 8.43 14.08
C ARG A 435 16.28 9.46 14.86
N SER A 436 16.58 10.76 14.73
CA SER A 436 15.78 11.84 15.30
C SER A 436 14.35 11.93 14.74
N GLN A 437 14.09 11.30 13.59
CA GLN A 437 12.79 11.24 12.93
C GLN A 437 12.07 9.89 13.16
N LEU A 438 12.78 8.90 13.70
CA LEU A 438 12.27 7.57 14.01
C LEU A 438 11.91 7.48 15.51
N GLN A 439 10.61 7.48 15.80
CA GLN A 439 10.11 7.21 17.14
C GLN A 439 9.89 5.71 17.30
N ARG A 440 10.92 5.02 17.81
CA ARG A 440 10.84 3.58 18.07
C ARG A 440 10.00 3.30 19.32
N ILE A 441 9.07 2.35 19.20
CA ILE A 441 8.17 1.90 20.25
C ILE A 441 8.22 0.37 20.29
N GLU A 442 8.68 -0.21 21.38
CA GLU A 442 8.74 -1.67 21.52
C GLU A 442 7.38 -2.24 21.93
N VAL A 443 6.98 -3.34 21.31
CA VAL A 443 5.71 -4.05 21.57
C VAL A 443 5.98 -5.54 21.75
N ALA A 444 5.33 -6.15 22.75
CA ALA A 444 5.55 -7.55 23.09
C ALA A 444 5.05 -8.49 21.99
N GLY A 445 5.71 -9.64 21.85
CA GLY A 445 5.45 -10.64 20.82
C GLY A 445 6.43 -10.57 19.64
N ASP A 446 6.11 -11.37 18.63
CA ASP A 446 6.80 -11.48 17.33
C ASP A 446 5.95 -10.89 16.18
N HIS A 447 6.50 -10.91 14.96
CA HIS A 447 5.84 -10.36 13.77
C HIS A 447 4.38 -10.80 13.58
N GLN A 448 4.08 -12.09 13.80
CA GLN A 448 2.75 -12.67 13.55
C GLN A 448 1.81 -12.52 14.75
N SER A 449 2.33 -12.75 15.95
CA SER A 449 1.54 -12.72 17.18
C SER A 449 1.11 -11.30 17.55
N LEU A 450 1.76 -10.25 17.05
CA LEU A 450 1.30 -8.86 17.20
C LEU A 450 -0.15 -8.63 16.74
N MET A 451 -0.63 -9.40 15.76
CA MET A 451 -2.02 -9.33 15.28
C MET A 451 -2.95 -10.31 16.00
N GLN A 452 -2.52 -10.91 17.11
CA GLN A 452 -3.25 -11.94 17.85
C GLN A 452 -3.33 -11.57 19.34
N ALA A 453 -4.31 -12.14 20.04
CA ALA A 453 -4.38 -12.02 21.49
C ALA A 453 -3.25 -12.83 22.17
N PRO A 454 -2.62 -12.31 23.24
CA PRO A 454 -2.92 -11.03 23.90
C PRO A 454 -2.18 -9.82 23.30
N HIS A 455 -1.16 -10.01 22.45
CA HIS A 455 -0.25 -8.94 22.02
C HIS A 455 -0.91 -7.79 21.26
N ILE A 456 -1.99 -8.05 20.52
CA ILE A 456 -2.72 -7.02 19.78
C ILE A 456 -3.30 -5.92 20.70
N GLN A 457 -3.64 -6.26 21.94
CA GLN A 457 -4.12 -5.29 22.93
C GLN A 457 -2.98 -4.36 23.38
N GLY A 458 -1.78 -4.92 23.59
CA GLY A 458 -0.57 -4.15 23.91
C GLY A 458 -0.17 -3.22 22.78
N LEU A 459 -0.20 -3.71 21.54
CA LEU A 459 0.04 -2.90 20.34
C LEU A 459 -0.97 -1.76 20.22
N ALA A 460 -2.27 -2.04 20.38
CA ALA A 460 -3.31 -1.02 20.33
C ALA A 460 -3.13 0.04 21.43
N GLY A 461 -2.77 -0.38 22.65
CA GLY A 461 -2.43 0.54 23.74
C GLY A 461 -1.24 1.46 23.41
N ALA A 462 -0.21 0.92 22.77
CA ALA A 462 0.93 1.69 22.28
C ALA A 462 0.53 2.69 21.18
N LEU A 463 -0.32 2.27 20.23
CA LEU A 463 -0.87 3.13 19.19
C LEU A 463 -1.71 4.28 19.79
N ASN A 464 -2.62 3.98 20.72
CA ASN A 464 -3.43 4.98 21.40
C ASN A 464 -2.54 6.00 22.15
N THR A 465 -1.49 5.53 22.81
CA THR A 465 -0.52 6.41 23.50
C THR A 465 0.20 7.34 22.51
N ALA A 466 0.66 6.80 21.38
CA ALA A 466 1.33 7.60 20.35
C ALA A 466 0.38 8.63 19.72
N LEU A 467 -0.86 8.24 19.41
CA LEU A 467 -1.89 9.12 18.85
C LEU A 467 -2.30 10.23 19.84
N ALA A 468 -2.47 9.89 21.12
CA ALA A 468 -2.77 10.87 22.17
C ALA A 468 -1.64 11.89 22.35
N ALA A 469 -0.37 11.47 22.20
CA ALA A 469 0.78 12.36 22.30
C ALA A 469 0.88 13.41 21.17
N LEU A 470 0.11 13.24 20.08
CA LEU A 470 -0.01 14.23 19.01
C LEU A 470 -1.00 15.35 19.35
N ALA A 471 -1.94 15.11 20.25
CA ALA A 471 -2.95 16.10 20.63
C ALA A 471 -2.28 17.35 21.23
N GLY A 472 -2.44 18.49 20.58
CA GLY A 472 -1.88 19.78 21.02
C GLY A 472 -0.45 20.08 20.53
N ARG A 473 0.17 19.21 19.72
CA ARG A 473 1.43 19.57 19.03
C ARG A 473 1.14 20.46 17.83
N SER A 474 1.83 21.60 17.74
CA SER A 474 1.88 22.39 16.52
C SER A 474 2.59 21.60 15.42
N ALA A 475 2.06 21.66 14.20
CA ALA A 475 2.71 21.07 13.04
C ALA A 475 4.18 21.52 12.96
N PRO A 476 5.14 20.61 12.72
CA PRO A 476 6.53 21.00 12.57
C PRO A 476 6.64 22.03 11.43
N VAL A 477 7.39 23.12 11.68
CA VAL A 477 7.63 24.16 10.67
C VAL A 477 8.44 23.54 9.53
N ARG A 478 7.75 23.17 8.44
CA ARG A 478 8.42 22.71 7.22
C ARG A 478 9.28 23.83 6.67
N ALA A 479 10.56 23.53 6.37
CA ALA A 479 11.41 24.45 5.64
C ALA A 479 10.74 24.75 4.29
N LYS A 480 10.37 26.01 4.06
CA LYS A 480 9.71 26.41 2.81
C LYS A 480 10.73 26.34 1.68
N HIS A 481 10.47 25.50 0.68
CA HIS A 481 11.21 25.49 -0.57
C HIS A 481 11.09 26.87 -1.23
N GLN A 482 12.23 27.47 -1.60
CA GLN A 482 12.29 28.74 -2.33
C GLN A 482 12.68 28.42 -3.78
N PRO A 483 11.72 28.35 -4.72
CA PRO A 483 12.01 27.89 -6.07
C PRO A 483 12.65 28.98 -6.94
N LEU A 484 12.43 30.26 -6.65
CA LEU A 484 12.83 31.33 -7.56
C LEU A 484 14.34 31.62 -7.48
N LEU A 485 15.03 31.51 -8.62
CA LEU A 485 16.43 31.86 -8.79
C LEU A 485 16.57 32.88 -9.93
N THR A 486 17.25 34.00 -9.67
CA THR A 486 17.56 34.98 -10.73
C THR A 486 18.76 34.48 -11.54
N ILE A 487 18.53 34.23 -12.83
CA ILE A 487 19.59 33.83 -13.78
C ILE A 487 20.22 35.10 -14.38
N GLN A 488 19.39 36.08 -14.75
CA GLN A 488 19.81 37.39 -15.26
C GLN A 488 18.87 38.49 -14.74
N GLY A 489 19.42 39.57 -14.16
CA GLY A 489 18.62 40.64 -13.55
C GLY A 489 17.91 41.57 -14.55
N GLY A 490 18.46 41.73 -15.77
CA GLY A 490 17.87 42.55 -16.82
C GLY A 490 17.69 44.04 -16.46
N ARG A 491 16.80 44.71 -17.20
CA ARG A 491 16.32 46.09 -16.94
C ARG A 491 14.84 46.05 -16.57
N GLY A 492 14.41 46.98 -15.71
CA GLY A 492 13.03 47.03 -15.20
C GLY A 492 11.97 47.51 -16.19
N ASP A 493 12.36 47.93 -17.40
CA ASP A 493 11.45 48.28 -18.50
C ASP A 493 11.05 47.07 -19.35
N HIS A 494 11.68 45.92 -19.14
CA HIS A 494 11.34 44.66 -19.81
C HIS A 494 10.50 43.77 -18.89
N THR A 495 9.48 43.14 -19.46
CA THR A 495 8.69 42.13 -18.76
C THR A 495 9.56 40.91 -18.41
N PRO A 496 9.55 40.41 -17.17
CA PRO A 496 10.39 39.30 -16.75
C PRO A 496 9.96 37.96 -17.38
N VAL A 497 10.96 37.10 -17.66
CA VAL A 497 10.78 35.73 -18.15
C VAL A 497 10.99 34.74 -17.01
N PHE A 498 9.99 33.91 -16.73
CA PHE A 498 10.05 32.85 -15.74
C PHE A 498 10.11 31.49 -16.43
N CYS A 499 11.21 30.77 -16.19
CA CYS A 499 11.55 29.53 -16.85
C CYS A 499 11.36 28.32 -15.90
N VAL A 500 10.66 27.28 -16.34
CA VAL A 500 10.49 26.01 -15.59
C VAL A 500 11.18 24.86 -16.34
N PRO A 501 12.16 24.16 -15.72
CA PRO A 501 12.95 23.12 -16.39
C PRO A 501 12.17 21.81 -16.56
N GLY A 502 12.76 20.90 -17.34
CA GLY A 502 12.23 19.57 -17.59
C GLY A 502 12.31 18.62 -16.38
N ALA A 503 11.84 17.39 -16.60
CA ALA A 503 11.81 16.35 -15.58
C ALA A 503 13.23 16.07 -15.03
N GLY A 504 13.42 16.21 -13.72
CA GLY A 504 14.70 15.96 -13.05
C GLY A 504 15.83 16.96 -13.37
N ASP A 505 15.57 18.01 -14.16
CA ASP A 505 16.57 19.01 -14.55
C ASP A 505 16.51 20.26 -13.64
N SER A 506 17.55 21.09 -13.72
CA SER A 506 17.73 22.30 -12.93
C SER A 506 17.56 23.57 -13.77
N VAL A 507 17.45 24.72 -13.11
CA VAL A 507 17.35 26.02 -13.81
C VAL A 507 18.58 26.35 -14.66
N THR A 508 19.70 25.65 -14.46
CA THR A 508 20.94 25.86 -15.22
C THR A 508 20.78 25.56 -16.71
N GLY A 509 19.79 24.75 -17.09
CA GLY A 509 19.43 24.50 -18.50
C GLY A 509 19.04 25.77 -19.27
N PHE A 510 18.64 26.84 -18.58
CA PHE A 510 18.26 28.12 -19.18
C PHE A 510 19.39 29.14 -19.28
N ILE A 511 20.60 28.82 -18.82
CA ILE A 511 21.74 29.77 -18.93
C ILE A 511 22.00 30.14 -20.39
N GLY A 512 21.83 29.21 -21.34
CA GLY A 512 21.97 29.52 -22.77
C GLY A 512 21.01 30.61 -23.29
N LEU A 513 19.87 30.83 -22.62
CA LEU A 513 18.92 31.87 -22.98
C LEU A 513 19.43 33.27 -22.63
N THR A 514 20.26 33.44 -21.60
CA THR A 514 20.73 34.77 -21.18
C THR A 514 21.54 35.44 -22.28
N ASP A 515 22.47 34.68 -22.86
CA ASP A 515 23.31 35.15 -23.97
C ASP A 515 22.48 35.36 -25.25
N ALA A 516 21.47 34.52 -25.48
CA ALA A 516 20.67 34.57 -26.71
C ALA A 516 19.65 35.73 -26.71
N PHE A 517 19.02 36.03 -25.57
CA PHE A 517 18.07 37.13 -25.44
C PHE A 517 18.78 38.47 -25.29
N GLY A 518 19.96 38.47 -24.66
CA GLY A 518 20.78 39.63 -24.38
C GLY A 518 20.56 40.17 -22.96
N ALA A 519 21.52 40.94 -22.46
CA ALA A 519 21.65 41.34 -21.05
C ALA A 519 20.48 42.20 -20.48
N HIS A 520 19.56 42.68 -21.33
CA HIS A 520 18.47 43.56 -20.92
C HIS A 520 17.23 42.81 -20.42
N TRP A 521 17.06 41.54 -20.77
CA TRP A 521 15.89 40.75 -20.38
C TRP A 521 16.04 40.19 -18.96
N PRO A 522 15.11 40.45 -18.02
CA PRO A 522 15.12 39.76 -16.73
C PRO A 522 14.72 38.29 -16.94
N ILE A 523 15.56 37.37 -16.51
CA ILE A 523 15.34 35.93 -16.65
C ILE A 523 15.49 35.27 -15.29
N HIS A 524 14.42 34.61 -14.85
CA HIS A 524 14.35 33.86 -13.60
C HIS A 524 14.04 32.40 -13.88
N GLY A 525 14.67 31.50 -13.14
CA GLY A 525 14.36 30.08 -13.14
C GLY A 525 13.55 29.69 -11.91
N LEU A 526 12.65 28.72 -12.08
CA LEU A 526 11.87 28.10 -11.01
C LEU A 526 12.42 26.70 -10.75
N GLN A 527 13.28 26.60 -9.73
CA GLN A 527 13.98 25.40 -9.32
C GLN A 527 13.01 24.34 -8.77
N PRO A 528 12.93 23.14 -9.38
CA PRO A 528 12.12 22.06 -8.85
C PRO A 528 12.52 21.62 -7.45
N ARG A 529 11.51 21.29 -6.65
CA ARG A 529 11.67 20.66 -5.34
C ARG A 529 12.16 19.21 -5.50
N GLY A 530 12.99 18.73 -4.57
CA GLY A 530 13.47 17.35 -4.52
C GLY A 530 14.81 17.06 -5.18
N LEU A 531 15.39 18.01 -5.93
CA LEU A 531 16.75 17.84 -6.48
C LEU A 531 17.84 17.75 -5.40
N ASP A 532 17.55 18.21 -4.18
CA ASP A 532 18.44 18.10 -3.02
C ASP A 532 18.49 16.68 -2.43
N GLY A 533 17.66 15.75 -2.94
CA GLY A 533 17.57 14.37 -2.45
C GLY A 533 16.89 14.22 -1.09
N ARG A 534 16.44 15.32 -0.47
CA ARG A 534 15.83 15.34 0.86
C ARG A 534 14.37 15.73 0.79
N THR A 535 14.06 16.82 0.10
CA THR A 535 12.69 17.28 -0.08
C THR A 535 11.93 16.35 -1.02
N VAL A 536 10.62 16.21 -0.80
CA VAL A 536 9.76 15.43 -1.69
C VAL A 536 9.44 16.26 -2.93
N PRO A 537 9.60 15.77 -4.16
CA PRO A 537 9.15 16.49 -5.36
C PRO A 537 7.66 16.86 -5.32
N TYR A 538 7.20 17.78 -6.16
CA TYR A 538 5.77 18.02 -6.31
C TYR A 538 5.10 16.83 -7.00
N GLY A 539 4.00 16.34 -6.44
CA GLY A 539 3.29 15.15 -6.93
C GLY A 539 2.40 15.41 -8.15
N SER A 540 2.02 16.67 -8.37
CA SER A 540 1.18 17.08 -9.49
C SER A 540 1.64 18.41 -10.10
N VAL A 541 1.24 18.64 -11.35
CA VAL A 541 1.52 19.87 -12.10
C VAL A 541 0.84 21.07 -11.44
N GLU A 542 -0.38 20.88 -10.94
CA GLU A 542 -1.22 21.86 -10.26
C GLU A 542 -0.56 22.41 -8.99
N ILE A 543 -0.02 21.51 -8.16
CA ILE A 543 0.66 21.90 -6.91
C ILE A 543 1.97 22.63 -7.22
N ALA A 544 2.74 22.16 -8.20
CA ALA A 544 3.96 22.83 -8.64
C ALA A 544 3.67 24.24 -9.17
N ALA A 545 2.65 24.39 -10.03
CA ALA A 545 2.22 25.66 -10.59
C ALA A 545 1.80 26.65 -9.50
N GLU A 546 0.99 26.23 -8.52
CA GLU A 546 0.58 27.09 -7.41
C GLU A 546 1.78 27.55 -6.58
N ALA A 547 2.71 26.64 -6.27
CA ALA A 547 3.91 26.98 -5.51
C ALA A 547 4.80 27.98 -6.25
N TYR A 548 4.95 27.82 -7.56
CA TYR A 548 5.74 28.74 -8.38
C TYR A 548 5.09 30.09 -8.56
N LEU A 549 3.76 30.15 -8.73
CA LEU A 549 3.04 31.43 -8.77
C LEU A 549 3.20 32.22 -7.47
N ARG A 550 3.10 31.57 -6.30
CA ARG A 550 3.38 32.22 -5.01
C ARG A 550 4.79 32.81 -4.93
N ALA A 551 5.77 32.12 -5.52
CA ALA A 551 7.14 32.63 -5.59
C ALA A 551 7.28 33.82 -6.56
N ILE A 552 6.61 33.78 -7.71
CA ILE A 552 6.53 34.92 -8.64
C ILE A 552 5.87 36.12 -7.97
N ASP A 553 4.74 35.93 -7.28
CA ASP A 553 3.98 37.01 -6.63
C ASP A 553 4.83 37.76 -5.58
N SER A 554 5.82 37.10 -4.99
CA SER A 554 6.75 37.72 -4.03
C SER A 554 7.75 38.71 -4.63
N VAL A 555 8.03 38.61 -5.94
CA VAL A 555 8.99 39.47 -6.65
C VAL A 555 8.32 40.35 -7.70
N GLN A 556 7.22 39.87 -8.28
CA GLN A 556 6.45 40.51 -9.33
C GLN A 556 4.96 40.27 -9.00
N PRO A 557 4.37 41.03 -8.06
CA PRO A 557 2.97 40.85 -7.67
C PRO A 557 1.98 41.26 -8.76
N GLU A 558 2.36 42.24 -9.59
CA GLU A 558 1.50 42.87 -10.59
C GLU A 558 2.14 42.84 -11.98
N GLY A 559 1.34 43.16 -12.99
CA GLY A 559 1.78 43.28 -14.37
C GLY A 559 2.02 41.96 -15.09
N PRO A 560 2.37 42.03 -16.39
CA PRO A 560 2.51 40.87 -17.23
C PRO A 560 3.73 40.02 -16.85
N VAL A 561 3.71 38.75 -17.24
CA VAL A 561 4.85 37.83 -17.15
C VAL A 561 5.01 37.04 -18.44
N HIS A 562 6.26 36.74 -18.82
CA HIS A 562 6.52 35.69 -19.81
C HIS A 562 6.76 34.37 -19.09
N LEU A 563 6.10 33.32 -19.55
CA LEU A 563 6.27 31.96 -19.04
C LEU A 563 6.92 31.09 -20.12
N LEU A 564 7.98 30.39 -19.75
CA LEU A 564 8.70 29.46 -20.62
C LEU A 564 8.93 28.13 -19.91
N GLY A 565 8.43 27.03 -20.46
CA GLY A 565 8.59 25.70 -19.89
C GLY A 565 9.28 24.78 -20.87
N HIS A 566 10.24 23.98 -20.41
CA HIS A 566 10.87 22.94 -21.23
C HIS A 566 10.41 21.56 -20.78
N SER A 567 10.09 20.67 -21.73
CA SER A 567 9.68 19.30 -21.44
C SER A 567 8.52 19.27 -20.43
N PHE A 568 8.66 18.54 -19.31
CA PHE A 568 7.71 18.53 -18.20
C PHE A 568 7.36 19.94 -17.66
N GLY A 569 8.33 20.87 -17.66
CA GLY A 569 8.12 22.26 -17.26
C GLY A 569 7.10 22.99 -18.14
N GLY A 570 6.88 22.54 -19.38
CA GLY A 570 5.82 23.01 -20.27
C GLY A 570 4.42 22.82 -19.68
N TRP A 571 4.16 21.66 -19.06
CA TRP A 571 2.89 21.42 -18.36
C TRP A 571 2.69 22.39 -17.20
N VAL A 572 3.74 22.63 -16.43
CA VAL A 572 3.70 23.53 -15.27
C VAL A 572 3.41 24.96 -15.69
N VAL A 573 4.12 25.50 -16.70
CA VAL A 573 3.85 26.86 -17.17
C VAL A 573 2.48 27.01 -17.83
N PHE A 574 1.97 25.95 -18.46
CA PHE A 574 0.62 25.94 -19.01
C PHE A 574 -0.43 26.06 -17.91
N GLU A 575 -0.28 25.28 -16.84
CA GLU A 575 -1.14 25.36 -15.65
C GLU A 575 -1.01 26.72 -14.93
N MET A 576 0.20 27.27 -14.84
CA MET A 576 0.43 28.61 -14.32
C MET A 576 -0.32 29.67 -15.15
N ALA A 577 -0.28 29.56 -16.48
CA ALA A 577 -0.97 30.49 -17.38
C ALA A 577 -2.49 30.41 -17.23
N LEU A 578 -3.06 29.21 -17.11
CA LEU A 578 -4.49 29.01 -16.81
C LEU A 578 -4.90 29.74 -15.52
N ARG A 579 -4.11 29.59 -14.46
CA ARG A 579 -4.38 30.24 -13.16
C ARG A 579 -4.23 31.74 -13.20
N LEU A 580 -3.21 32.27 -13.88
CA LEU A 580 -3.03 33.71 -14.04
C LEU A 580 -4.18 34.32 -14.85
N ALA A 581 -4.59 33.68 -15.94
CA ALA A 581 -5.74 34.11 -16.74
C ALA A 581 -7.04 34.09 -15.91
N ALA A 582 -7.26 33.05 -15.10
CA ALA A 582 -8.41 32.98 -14.19
C ALA A 582 -8.42 34.10 -13.13
N ARG A 583 -7.24 34.58 -12.71
CA ARG A 583 -7.06 35.74 -11.82
C ARG A 583 -7.13 37.09 -12.55
N GLY A 584 -7.28 37.10 -13.88
CA GLY A 584 -7.26 38.31 -14.70
C GLY A 584 -5.88 38.94 -14.87
N ARG A 585 -4.80 38.22 -14.54
CA ARG A 585 -3.42 38.68 -14.70
C ARG A 585 -2.91 38.34 -16.09
N GLU A 586 -2.32 39.33 -16.75
CA GLU A 586 -1.80 39.21 -18.11
C GLU A 586 -0.60 38.24 -18.20
N VAL A 587 -0.63 37.37 -19.21
CA VAL A 587 0.50 36.51 -19.60
C VAL A 587 0.99 37.02 -20.95
N ALA A 588 2.08 37.78 -20.96
CA ALA A 588 2.59 38.43 -22.18
C ALA A 588 3.08 37.41 -23.22
N SER A 589 3.57 36.25 -22.78
CA SER A 589 3.74 35.10 -23.67
C SER A 589 3.80 33.79 -22.90
N LEU A 590 3.18 32.75 -23.44
CA LEU A 590 3.37 31.37 -22.99
C LEU A 590 4.17 30.58 -24.03
N THR A 591 5.34 30.07 -23.66
CA THR A 591 6.22 29.29 -24.53
C THR A 591 6.43 27.88 -23.99
N LEU A 592 6.08 26.88 -24.79
CA LEU A 592 6.23 25.46 -24.50
C LEU A 592 7.36 24.91 -25.36
N VAL A 593 8.46 24.49 -24.75
CA VAL A 593 9.67 24.00 -25.42
C VAL A 593 9.69 22.48 -25.35
N ASP A 594 9.47 21.84 -26.49
CA ASP A 594 9.50 20.39 -26.70
C ASP A 594 8.76 19.62 -25.59
N SER A 595 7.53 20.07 -25.33
CA SER A 595 6.69 19.57 -24.25
C SER A 595 5.59 18.68 -24.83
N GLU A 596 5.52 17.43 -24.37
CA GLU A 596 4.45 16.51 -24.78
C GLU A 596 3.06 17.13 -24.50
N SER A 597 2.07 16.84 -25.34
CA SER A 597 0.71 17.32 -25.08
C SER A 597 0.04 16.56 -23.91
N PRO A 598 -0.75 17.21 -23.04
CA PRO A 598 -1.44 16.54 -21.94
C PRO A 598 -2.37 15.41 -22.39
N GLY A 599 -2.54 14.39 -21.55
CA GLY A 599 -3.42 13.23 -21.79
C GLY A 599 -2.94 12.24 -22.87
N GLY A 600 -1.69 12.34 -23.34
CA GLY A 600 -1.14 11.49 -24.41
C GLY A 600 -0.61 10.12 -23.97
N ASN A 601 -0.29 9.26 -24.95
CA ASN A 601 0.43 7.98 -24.77
C ASN A 601 1.97 8.19 -24.65
N GLY A 602 2.41 9.32 -24.11
CA GLY A 602 3.81 9.73 -24.09
C GLY A 602 4.66 8.95 -23.09
N VAL A 603 5.86 9.46 -22.82
CA VAL A 603 6.85 8.80 -21.93
C VAL A 603 6.47 9.00 -20.45
N VAL A 604 5.81 10.12 -20.14
CA VAL A 604 5.34 10.50 -18.80
C VAL A 604 3.90 10.02 -18.55
N GLY A 605 3.51 9.89 -17.27
CA GLY A 605 2.18 9.43 -16.85
C GLY A 605 2.00 7.90 -16.80
N ARG A 606 3.10 7.13 -16.82
CA ARG A 606 3.10 5.65 -16.82
C ARG A 606 3.60 5.07 -15.49
N PRO A 607 3.19 3.84 -15.12
CA PRO A 607 3.70 3.15 -13.94
C PRO A 607 5.14 2.66 -14.19
N TYR A 608 6.14 3.39 -13.70
CA TYR A 608 7.54 2.96 -13.75
C TYR A 608 7.98 2.35 -12.42
N THR A 609 8.66 1.21 -12.46
CA THR A 609 9.47 0.70 -11.33
C THR A 609 10.67 1.62 -11.08
N SER A 610 11.32 1.53 -9.92
CA SER A 610 12.51 2.36 -9.65
C SER A 610 13.66 2.06 -10.62
N ILE A 611 13.80 0.80 -11.07
CA ILE A 611 14.78 0.45 -12.12
C ILE A 611 14.36 1.05 -13.47
N GLY A 612 13.08 0.94 -13.85
CA GLY A 612 12.60 1.53 -15.10
C GLY A 612 12.81 3.05 -15.16
N VAL A 613 12.72 3.75 -14.02
CA VAL A 613 13.10 5.17 -13.92
C VAL A 613 14.58 5.37 -14.22
N LEU A 614 15.46 4.55 -13.64
CA LEU A 614 16.91 4.64 -13.86
C LEU A 614 17.29 4.30 -15.31
N GLU A 615 16.73 3.25 -15.90
CA GLU A 615 16.92 2.90 -17.30
C GLU A 615 16.51 4.06 -18.21
N ARG A 616 15.33 4.63 -17.97
CA ARG A 616 14.85 5.76 -18.75
C ARG A 616 15.74 6.99 -18.59
N LEU A 617 16.27 7.21 -17.39
CA LEU A 617 17.24 8.28 -17.14
C LEU A 617 18.55 8.04 -17.90
N ILE A 618 19.08 6.81 -17.91
CA ILE A 618 20.29 6.43 -18.66
C ILE A 618 20.07 6.68 -20.16
N GLU A 619 18.95 6.20 -20.73
CA GLU A 619 18.60 6.45 -22.13
C GLU A 619 18.57 7.96 -22.45
N THR A 620 17.88 8.73 -21.61
CA THR A 620 17.75 10.18 -21.73
C THR A 620 19.11 10.87 -21.69
N MET A 621 19.98 10.48 -20.75
CA MET A 621 21.30 11.08 -20.57
C MET A 621 22.28 10.72 -21.70
N GLN A 622 22.22 9.50 -22.22
CA GLN A 622 23.03 9.10 -23.39
C GLN A 622 22.65 9.90 -24.64
N LEU A 623 21.35 10.08 -24.89
CA LEU A 623 20.85 10.93 -25.97
C LEU A 623 21.30 12.39 -25.78
N ALA A 624 21.21 12.91 -24.56
CA ALA A 624 21.64 14.27 -24.24
C ALA A 624 23.15 14.51 -24.45
N ALA A 625 23.98 13.51 -24.10
CA ALA A 625 25.43 13.57 -24.26
C ALA A 625 25.89 13.29 -25.71
N GLY A 626 25.06 12.65 -26.52
CA GLY A 626 25.46 12.07 -27.81
C GLY A 626 26.54 10.99 -27.65
N LYS A 627 26.62 10.35 -26.47
CA LYS A 627 27.65 9.37 -26.10
C LYS A 627 27.03 8.23 -25.33
N SER A 628 27.53 7.00 -25.54
CA SER A 628 27.19 5.88 -24.67
C SER A 628 27.78 6.09 -23.28
N MET A 629 27.03 5.68 -22.26
CA MET A 629 27.51 5.63 -20.88
C MET A 629 28.22 4.30 -20.57
N GLU A 630 28.22 3.34 -21.52
CA GLU A 630 28.84 2.02 -21.38
C GLU A 630 28.37 1.29 -20.11
N ILE A 631 27.06 1.33 -19.84
CA ILE A 631 26.44 0.60 -18.73
C ILE A 631 25.84 -0.68 -19.31
N ASP A 632 26.36 -1.83 -18.88
CA ASP A 632 25.75 -3.12 -19.21
C ASP A 632 24.44 -3.30 -18.44
N ARG A 633 23.37 -3.62 -19.18
CA ARG A 633 22.01 -3.68 -18.63
C ARG A 633 21.85 -4.81 -17.61
N ALA A 634 22.31 -6.01 -17.94
CA ALA A 634 22.17 -7.17 -17.07
C ALA A 634 22.96 -6.99 -15.76
N ALA A 635 24.19 -6.47 -15.86
CA ALA A 635 25.01 -6.14 -14.69
C ALA A 635 24.36 -5.04 -13.84
N PHE A 636 23.72 -4.05 -14.47
CA PHE A 636 23.02 -2.96 -13.77
C PHE A 636 21.77 -3.45 -13.02
N GLU A 637 20.94 -4.28 -13.65
CA GLU A 637 19.74 -4.84 -13.04
C GLU A 637 20.06 -5.76 -11.84
N ALA A 638 21.18 -6.47 -11.91
CA ALA A 638 21.68 -7.34 -10.84
C ALA A 638 22.21 -6.59 -9.61
N GLN A 639 22.50 -5.28 -9.70
CA GLN A 639 22.96 -4.50 -8.55
C GLN A 639 21.80 -4.07 -7.64
N GLY A 640 22.08 -3.98 -6.34
CA GLY A 640 21.23 -3.25 -5.38
C GLY A 640 21.27 -1.73 -5.59
N ASP A 641 20.41 -0.99 -4.90
CA ASP A 641 20.17 0.44 -5.15
C ASP A 641 21.46 1.30 -5.13
N ALA A 642 22.35 1.07 -4.15
CA ALA A 642 23.62 1.80 -4.07
C ALA A 642 24.58 1.47 -5.24
N GLY A 643 24.64 0.20 -5.65
CA GLY A 643 25.46 -0.23 -6.79
C GLY A 643 24.94 0.35 -8.11
N GLN A 644 23.62 0.42 -8.27
CA GLN A 644 22.99 1.06 -9.43
C GLN A 644 23.34 2.56 -9.52
N LEU A 645 23.27 3.29 -8.40
CA LEU A 645 23.68 4.70 -8.36
C LEU A 645 25.16 4.88 -8.67
N GLN A 646 26.03 3.98 -8.21
CA GLN A 646 27.46 4.00 -8.53
C GLN A 646 27.72 3.76 -10.02
N LEU A 647 27.05 2.78 -10.64
CA LEU A 647 27.18 2.51 -12.07
C LEU A 647 26.65 3.67 -12.92
N LEU A 648 25.50 4.23 -12.54
CA LEU A 648 24.92 5.42 -13.17
C LEU A 648 25.91 6.58 -13.12
N HIS A 649 26.42 6.89 -11.92
CA HIS A 649 27.39 7.96 -11.69
C HIS A 649 28.67 7.77 -12.53
N ALA A 650 29.25 6.57 -12.49
CA ALA A 650 30.45 6.25 -13.26
C ALA A 650 30.21 6.41 -14.78
N GLY A 651 29.06 5.97 -15.28
CA GLY A 651 28.65 6.17 -16.67
C GLY A 651 28.50 7.65 -17.03
N MET A 652 27.91 8.46 -16.14
CA MET A 652 27.74 9.90 -16.37
C MET A 652 29.08 10.64 -16.37
N VAL A 653 30.03 10.23 -15.51
CA VAL A 653 31.39 10.76 -15.52
C VAL A 653 32.11 10.41 -16.82
N ARG A 654 32.02 9.16 -17.30
CA ARG A 654 32.59 8.75 -18.60
C ARG A 654 32.00 9.54 -19.78
N ALA A 655 30.69 9.77 -19.76
CA ALA A 655 30.00 10.57 -20.78
C ALA A 655 30.34 12.08 -20.70
N GLY A 656 30.96 12.54 -19.61
CA GLY A 656 31.30 13.94 -19.37
C GLY A 656 30.11 14.78 -18.86
N LEU A 657 29.06 14.14 -18.37
CA LEU A 657 27.87 14.79 -17.78
C LEU A 657 28.07 15.21 -16.33
N LEU A 658 28.97 14.52 -15.61
CA LEU A 658 29.33 14.84 -14.24
C LEU A 658 30.86 14.92 -14.06
N PRO A 659 31.36 15.78 -13.15
CA PRO A 659 32.77 15.81 -12.83
C PRO A 659 33.16 14.61 -11.95
N GLN A 660 34.36 14.08 -12.12
CA GLN A 660 34.85 12.92 -11.36
C GLN A 660 34.84 13.12 -9.83
N ARG A 661 34.93 14.37 -9.36
CA ARG A 661 34.87 14.73 -7.93
C ARG A 661 33.46 14.67 -7.32
N SER A 662 32.42 14.50 -8.13
CA SER A 662 31.05 14.39 -7.62
C SER A 662 30.84 13.05 -6.92
N ALA A 663 29.97 13.03 -5.91
CA ALA A 663 29.62 11.80 -5.19
C ALA A 663 28.50 11.04 -5.93
N PRO A 664 28.48 9.70 -5.90
CA PRO A 664 27.37 8.92 -6.47
C PRO A 664 25.98 9.34 -5.94
N ASP A 665 25.89 9.67 -4.66
CA ASP A 665 24.64 10.12 -4.02
C ASP A 665 24.08 11.43 -4.58
N SER A 666 24.88 12.22 -5.32
CA SER A 666 24.40 13.45 -5.96
C SER A 666 23.28 13.19 -6.98
N MET A 667 23.17 11.97 -7.50
CA MET A 667 22.10 11.58 -8.41
C MET A 667 20.80 11.18 -7.73
N ARG A 668 20.79 11.00 -6.40
CA ARG A 668 19.59 10.55 -5.68
C ARG A 668 18.42 11.52 -5.83
N GLY A 669 18.67 12.83 -5.72
CA GLY A 669 17.67 13.88 -5.90
C GLY A 669 17.14 13.97 -7.34
N PRO A 670 18.01 14.13 -8.36
CA PRO A 670 17.60 14.09 -9.76
C PRO A 670 16.82 12.83 -10.15
N VAL A 671 17.25 11.64 -9.71
CA VAL A 671 16.52 10.38 -9.96
C VAL A 671 15.13 10.41 -9.33
N ARG A 672 15.00 10.87 -8.08
CA ARG A 672 13.70 10.99 -7.40
C ARG A 672 12.77 11.95 -8.13
N ALA A 673 13.26 13.13 -8.50
CA ALA A 673 12.49 14.16 -9.19
C ALA A 673 12.08 13.69 -10.60
N PHE A 674 12.99 13.04 -11.34
CA PHE A 674 12.71 12.47 -12.65
C PHE A 674 11.65 11.36 -12.56
N GLY A 675 11.79 10.44 -11.60
CA GLY A 675 10.81 9.36 -11.37
C GLY A 675 9.44 9.88 -10.97
N SER A 676 9.37 10.94 -10.15
CA SER A 676 8.11 11.62 -9.83
C SER A 676 7.45 12.17 -11.10
N ALA A 677 8.20 12.93 -11.91
CA ALA A 677 7.69 13.51 -13.15
C ALA A 677 7.25 12.45 -14.18
N LEU A 678 7.99 11.34 -14.31
CA LEU A 678 7.62 10.21 -15.18
C LEU A 678 6.28 9.57 -14.80
N ARG A 679 5.91 9.60 -13.52
CA ARG A 679 4.66 9.02 -13.02
C ARG A 679 3.52 10.03 -12.95
N THR A 680 3.82 11.33 -12.93
CA THR A 680 2.80 12.39 -12.92
C THR A 680 1.96 12.34 -14.19
N ARG A 681 0.64 12.32 -14.00
CA ARG A 681 -0.36 12.53 -15.06
C ARG A 681 -0.85 13.97 -15.01
N TYR A 682 -1.04 14.58 -16.17
CA TYR A 682 -1.59 15.92 -16.27
C TYR A 682 -2.72 15.97 -17.29
N GLN A 683 -3.85 16.54 -16.85
CA GLN A 683 -5.01 16.82 -17.68
C GLN A 683 -5.52 18.21 -17.30
N PRO A 684 -5.33 19.24 -18.15
CA PRO A 684 -5.80 20.58 -17.87
C PRO A 684 -7.30 20.61 -17.58
N SER A 685 -7.69 21.37 -16.56
CA SER A 685 -9.09 21.55 -16.17
C SER A 685 -9.86 22.50 -17.10
N ALA A 686 -9.15 23.31 -17.88
CA ALA A 686 -9.72 24.31 -18.77
C ALA A 686 -8.88 24.49 -20.04
N VAL A 687 -9.52 25.12 -21.05
CA VAL A 687 -8.86 25.55 -22.29
C VAL A 687 -8.25 26.93 -22.06
N TYR A 688 -6.98 27.10 -22.42
CA TYR A 688 -6.30 28.40 -22.39
C TYR A 688 -6.54 29.13 -23.71
N THR A 689 -7.14 30.32 -23.64
CA THR A 689 -7.54 31.11 -24.83
C THR A 689 -6.51 32.14 -25.28
N GLY A 690 -5.44 32.35 -24.50
CA GLY A 690 -4.35 33.25 -24.87
C GLY A 690 -3.37 32.61 -25.88
N PRO A 691 -2.48 33.42 -26.48
CA PRO A 691 -1.53 32.92 -27.47
C PRO A 691 -0.48 32.00 -26.84
N VAL A 692 -0.31 30.82 -27.44
CA VAL A 692 0.67 29.81 -27.03
C VAL A 692 1.69 29.57 -28.13
N ARG A 693 2.95 29.55 -27.74
CA ARG A 693 4.11 29.34 -28.62
C ARG A 693 4.66 27.93 -28.37
N LEU A 694 4.45 27.00 -29.29
CA LEU A 694 4.97 25.64 -29.21
C LEU A 694 6.23 25.50 -30.06
N VAL A 695 7.33 25.21 -29.39
CA VAL A 695 8.64 24.94 -29.97
C VAL A 695 8.81 23.44 -30.06
N LEU A 696 9.02 22.92 -31.27
CA LEU A 696 9.20 21.50 -31.54
C LEU A 696 10.67 21.22 -31.83
N ALA A 697 11.20 20.14 -31.25
CA ALA A 697 12.53 19.64 -31.55
C ALA A 697 12.46 18.31 -32.33
N ASP A 698 13.53 17.95 -33.03
CA ASP A 698 13.63 16.66 -33.68
C ASP A 698 14.12 15.59 -32.69
N ASP A 699 13.50 14.40 -32.71
CA ASP A 699 14.03 13.18 -32.10
C ASP A 699 15.11 12.60 -33.05
N PRO A 700 16.38 12.51 -32.61
CA PRO A 700 17.47 11.99 -33.43
C PRO A 700 17.34 10.48 -33.73
N VAL A 701 16.48 9.75 -33.02
CA VAL A 701 16.23 8.31 -33.22
C VAL A 701 15.23 8.07 -34.35
N LEU A 702 14.43 9.09 -34.71
CA LEU A 702 13.42 8.99 -35.75
C LEU A 702 13.92 9.52 -37.09
N ASP A 703 13.40 8.95 -38.17
CA ASP A 703 13.53 9.53 -39.51
C ASP A 703 12.66 10.79 -39.66
N ALA A 704 12.81 11.51 -40.77
CA ALA A 704 12.06 12.75 -41.02
C ALA A 704 10.54 12.54 -40.99
N ALA A 705 10.06 11.40 -41.49
CA ALA A 705 8.64 11.07 -41.49
C ALA A 705 8.13 10.74 -40.08
N GLY A 706 8.94 10.07 -39.25
CA GLY A 706 8.68 9.80 -37.84
C GLY A 706 8.57 11.08 -37.04
N ASN A 707 9.57 11.95 -37.16
CA ASN A 707 9.55 13.29 -36.55
C ASN A 707 8.30 14.08 -36.95
N GLN A 708 7.96 14.10 -38.24
CA GLN A 708 6.75 14.79 -38.70
C GLN A 708 5.48 14.22 -38.06
N ARG A 709 5.35 12.89 -37.95
CA ARG A 709 4.18 12.24 -37.33
C ARG A 709 4.06 12.58 -35.85
N GLU A 710 5.15 12.44 -35.09
CA GLU A 710 5.18 12.72 -33.66
C GLU A 710 4.88 14.19 -33.37
N GLN A 711 5.59 15.09 -34.04
CA GLN A 711 5.39 16.53 -33.91
C GLN A 711 3.97 16.94 -34.30
N GLN A 712 3.37 16.32 -35.32
CA GLN A 712 1.97 16.59 -35.68
C GLN A 712 0.99 16.08 -34.60
N ALA A 713 1.26 14.92 -34.00
CA ALA A 713 0.46 14.42 -32.88
C ALA A 713 0.53 15.35 -31.67
N MET A 714 1.72 15.87 -31.34
CA MET A 714 1.94 16.85 -30.27
C MET A 714 1.18 18.15 -30.53
N VAL A 715 1.26 18.70 -31.75
CA VAL A 715 0.49 19.89 -32.16
C VAL A 715 -1.01 19.67 -32.04
N ASN A 716 -1.51 18.52 -32.52
CA ASN A 716 -2.93 18.18 -32.43
C ASN A 716 -3.39 18.05 -30.97
N GLY A 717 -2.56 17.47 -30.11
CA GLY A 717 -2.84 17.35 -28.68
C GLY A 717 -2.94 18.70 -27.99
N TRP A 718 -1.97 19.58 -28.19
CA TRP A 718 -1.98 20.92 -27.61
C TRP A 718 -3.13 21.79 -28.12
N ARG A 719 -3.50 21.69 -29.41
CA ARG A 719 -4.65 22.44 -29.96
C ARG A 719 -5.97 22.16 -29.26
N ARG A 720 -6.12 21.00 -28.60
CA ARG A 720 -7.33 20.68 -27.83
C ARG A 720 -7.49 21.54 -26.57
N CYS A 721 -6.38 21.95 -25.96
CA CYS A 721 -6.37 22.79 -24.76
C CYS A 721 -5.87 24.22 -25.01
N ALA A 722 -5.28 24.50 -26.16
CA ALA A 722 -4.76 25.80 -26.56
C ALA A 722 -5.06 26.06 -28.06
N PRO A 723 -6.23 26.61 -28.42
CA PRO A 723 -6.61 26.82 -29.82
C PRO A 723 -5.73 27.86 -30.54
N ASP A 724 -5.27 28.91 -29.83
CA ASP A 724 -4.36 29.93 -30.36
C ASP A 724 -2.90 29.47 -30.25
N LEU A 725 -2.53 28.49 -31.07
CA LEU A 725 -1.21 27.84 -31.04
C LEU A 725 -0.36 28.23 -32.25
N THR A 726 0.73 28.94 -32.00
CA THR A 726 1.78 29.22 -32.99
C THR A 726 2.92 28.21 -32.82
N VAL A 727 3.31 27.56 -33.91
CA VAL A 727 4.31 26.49 -33.90
C VAL A 727 5.61 26.95 -34.54
N TRP A 728 6.74 26.61 -33.92
CA TRP A 728 8.07 26.76 -34.49
C TRP A 728 8.79 25.42 -34.57
N ARG A 729 9.46 25.20 -35.70
CA ARG A 729 10.30 24.04 -35.97
C ARG A 729 11.71 24.54 -36.20
N GLY A 730 12.57 24.33 -35.22
CA GLY A 730 13.94 24.81 -35.19
C GLY A 730 14.97 23.69 -35.28
N PRO A 731 16.25 24.02 -35.48
CA PRO A 731 17.31 23.04 -35.41
C PRO A 731 17.50 22.55 -33.97
N GLY A 732 18.01 21.33 -33.83
CA GLY A 732 18.32 20.70 -32.55
C GLY A 732 17.27 19.68 -32.10
N ASN A 733 17.58 19.05 -30.98
CA ASN A 733 16.76 18.03 -30.34
C ASN A 733 16.34 18.46 -28.93
N HIS A 734 15.56 17.60 -28.27
CA HIS A 734 15.07 17.79 -26.90
C HIS A 734 16.10 18.37 -25.92
N PHE A 735 17.36 17.94 -26.02
CA PHE A 735 18.44 18.26 -25.08
C PHE A 735 19.35 19.41 -25.50
N THR A 736 19.31 19.78 -26.79
CA THR A 736 20.23 20.76 -27.38
C THR A 736 19.53 22.04 -27.78
N ILE A 737 18.20 22.08 -27.82
CA ILE A 737 17.41 23.23 -28.27
C ILE A 737 17.62 24.50 -27.41
N LEU A 738 17.91 24.33 -26.11
CA LEU A 738 18.25 25.42 -25.18
C LEU A 738 19.76 25.69 -25.08
N LYS A 739 20.58 25.02 -25.89
CA LYS A 739 22.05 25.18 -25.93
C LYS A 739 22.50 25.82 -27.23
N ALA A 740 23.68 26.44 -27.22
CA ALA A 740 24.28 26.98 -28.42
C ALA A 740 24.64 25.86 -29.42
N PRO A 741 24.46 26.07 -30.75
CA PRO A 741 23.96 27.29 -31.38
C PRO A 741 22.42 27.39 -31.46
N HIS A 742 21.68 26.29 -31.22
CA HIS A 742 20.24 26.20 -31.46
C HIS A 742 19.40 27.23 -30.68
N VAL A 743 19.80 27.53 -29.44
CA VAL A 743 19.12 28.52 -28.58
C VAL A 743 19.07 29.93 -29.21
N GLN A 744 20.03 30.26 -30.08
CA GLN A 744 20.05 31.55 -30.79
C GLN A 744 18.93 31.63 -31.83
N HIS A 745 18.60 30.52 -32.49
CA HIS A 745 17.49 30.44 -33.43
C HIS A 745 16.15 30.56 -32.69
N LEU A 746 16.02 29.86 -31.55
CA LEU A 746 14.84 29.95 -30.68
C LEU A 746 14.63 31.40 -30.19
N ALA A 747 15.68 32.04 -29.69
CA ALA A 747 15.64 33.41 -29.21
C ALA A 747 15.27 34.42 -30.30
N SER A 748 15.80 34.22 -31.51
CA SER A 748 15.49 35.08 -32.65
C SER A 748 14.03 34.97 -33.07
N TRP A 749 13.49 33.74 -33.09
CA TRP A 749 12.07 33.52 -33.33
C TRP A 749 11.20 34.11 -32.23
N TRP A 750 11.54 33.87 -30.96
CA TRP A 750 10.77 34.35 -29.81
C TRP A 750 10.70 35.88 -29.75
N ARG A 751 11.80 36.58 -30.08
CA ARG A 751 11.86 38.05 -30.17
C ARG A 751 11.09 38.61 -31.36
N SER A 752 10.75 37.84 -32.39
CA SER A 752 9.96 38.39 -33.52
C SER A 752 8.54 38.82 -33.13
N PHE A 753 8.11 38.53 -31.90
CA PHE A 753 6.81 38.87 -31.34
C PHE A 753 6.85 40.00 -30.29
N HIS A 754 8.03 40.52 -29.95
CA HIS A 754 8.26 41.52 -28.89
C HIS A 754 9.19 42.62 -29.38
#